data_AF-A0A0J9WBM0-F1
#
_entry.id   AF-A0A0J9WBM0-F1
#
_cell.length_a   1.000
_cell.length_b   1.000
_cell.length_c   1.000
_cell.angle_alpha   90.00
_cell.angle_beta   90.00
_cell.angle_gamma   90.00
#
_symmetry.space_group_name_H-M   'P 1'
#
loop_
_entity.id
_entity.type
_entity.pdbx_description
1 polymer ?
#
loop_
_entity_poly.entity_id
_entity_poly.type
_entity_poly.pdbx_seq_one_letter_code
_entity_poly.pdbx_strand_id
1 'polypeptide(L)'
;MDKLKTVYLDSALSIIKGALCVILQIPTSRTTESVKKKQNNNGVLTVRSILMEPTISQYDDIKKLIRNKIQEEVPFYNYQMKRTLAETIYGDCIYDNFGLSKDISEVNLIALEEWNINCNRNRVLQNTGLIKDIQINEFKYLTTKESLEVHFAVNPKYSFEELSGMYKSEKSLTDFLLAPIVKVYTSGEESGAKGEAPTSEDFAYAHVDDILQKNKVLPPSGVENVNYERSKEVTPWDVNITEEGINYNKLIKEFGCSKITESHIKRIEQLTNRRAHHFIRREIFFSHRDLDFLLNSYEQHKCFYIYTGRGPSSLSMHLGHLIPFYFCKYLQDAFNVPLVIQMSDDEKFLFNQNYSLEYINTLTKENVKDIIAVGLNPELTFIFKNTQYAGYLYPTVLSIHKKTTLNQSMNVFGFNHSDNIGKISYPSFQIAPCFSQCFPQFLPPNIPCLVPQGIDQDPYFRLSRDIAVKMALHKPVVVHSVFMPGLQGVNTKMSSTKKKDEKGKDAAGQNSTPKGTASNSAPKGTTNNSAKEHNNSVIFLTDTPEQIKNKINKYAFSGGGATIEEHREKGGNLEKDISYQYLRYLMEDDEKLHEIGEKYRRGEMLSGELKKILIEVLTELIQKHQQRRQALTEAEIAYFFDAHKPGLSKFRGA
;
A
#
# COMPACT_ATOMS: atom_id res chain seq x y z
N MET A 1 -40.98 7.18 8.44
CA MET A 1 -40.83 6.57 9.79
C MET A 1 -40.64 5.05 9.78
N ASP A 2 -41.62 4.21 9.43
CA ASP A 2 -41.39 2.74 9.37
C ASP A 2 -40.36 2.32 8.30
N LYS A 3 -40.25 3.08 7.20
CA LYS A 3 -39.19 2.93 6.19
C LYS A 3 -37.76 3.13 6.74
N LEU A 4 -37.60 3.87 7.85
CA LEU A 4 -36.31 4.10 8.50
C LEU A 4 -35.95 2.99 9.51
N LYS A 5 -36.90 2.16 9.94
CA LYS A 5 -36.60 1.02 10.83
C LYS A 5 -35.86 -0.09 10.10
N THR A 6 -36.07 -0.22 8.78
CA THR A 6 -35.44 -1.28 7.98
C THR A 6 -34.03 -0.95 7.53
N VAL A 7 -33.64 0.34 7.47
CA VAL A 7 -32.34 0.75 6.89
C VAL A 7 -31.16 0.26 7.73
N TYR A 8 -31.30 0.21 9.06
CA TYR A 8 -30.29 -0.34 9.96
C TYR A 8 -30.10 -1.84 9.74
N LEU A 9 -31.20 -2.60 9.59
CA LEU A 9 -31.15 -4.02 9.28
C LEU A 9 -30.54 -4.27 7.90
N ASP A 10 -30.95 -3.52 6.89
CA ASP A 10 -30.45 -3.63 5.51
C ASP A 10 -28.94 -3.31 5.41
N SER A 11 -28.48 -2.32 6.18
CA SER A 11 -27.05 -1.98 6.29
C SER A 11 -26.27 -3.08 7.03
N ALA A 12 -26.81 -3.57 8.15
CA ALA A 12 -26.19 -4.63 8.94
C ALA A 12 -26.06 -5.95 8.16
N LEU A 13 -27.07 -6.30 7.35
CA LEU A 13 -27.01 -7.50 6.49
C LEU A 13 -25.83 -7.45 5.54
N SER A 14 -25.55 -6.29 4.93
CA SER A 14 -24.39 -6.11 4.05
C SER A 14 -23.06 -6.29 4.79
N ILE A 15 -22.97 -5.79 6.02
CA ILE A 15 -21.78 -5.94 6.88
C ILE A 15 -21.58 -7.41 7.27
N ILE A 16 -22.62 -8.06 7.79
CA ILE A 16 -22.58 -9.46 8.24
C ILE A 16 -22.28 -10.40 7.08
N LYS A 17 -22.95 -10.22 5.93
CA LYS A 17 -22.76 -11.07 4.74
C LYS A 17 -21.32 -11.03 4.27
N GLY A 18 -20.73 -9.84 4.12
CA GLY A 18 -19.32 -9.73 3.72
C GLY A 18 -18.38 -10.40 4.72
N ALA A 19 -18.61 -10.27 6.03
CA ALA A 19 -17.80 -10.94 7.04
C ALA A 19 -17.87 -12.47 6.95
N LEU A 20 -19.06 -13.03 6.70
CA LEU A 20 -19.25 -14.48 6.49
C LEU A 20 -18.54 -14.96 5.22
N CYS A 21 -18.74 -14.27 4.09
CA CYS A 21 -18.10 -14.61 2.82
C CYS A 21 -16.58 -14.63 2.95
N VAL A 22 -16.01 -13.64 3.64
CA VAL A 22 -14.58 -13.55 3.92
C VAL A 22 -14.09 -14.69 4.81
N ILE A 23 -14.64 -14.88 6.00
CA ILE A 23 -14.06 -15.81 6.99
C ILE A 23 -14.30 -17.27 6.61
N LEU A 24 -15.46 -17.55 6.02
CA LEU A 24 -15.83 -18.89 5.61
C LEU A 24 -15.35 -19.22 4.19
N GLN A 25 -14.78 -18.24 3.47
CA GLN A 25 -14.32 -18.39 2.08
C GLN A 25 -15.44 -18.90 1.15
N ILE A 26 -16.66 -18.40 1.36
CA ILE A 26 -17.86 -18.76 0.57
C ILE A 26 -18.28 -17.63 -0.36
N PRO A 27 -18.88 -17.92 -1.53
CA PRO A 27 -19.22 -16.88 -2.48
C PRO A 27 -20.08 -15.72 -1.94
N THR A 28 -19.93 -14.52 -2.49
CA THR A 28 -20.86 -13.40 -2.28
C THR A 28 -22.12 -13.59 -3.12
N SER A 29 -21.97 -14.18 -4.31
CA SER A 29 -23.06 -14.53 -5.21
C SER A 29 -23.89 -15.68 -4.68
N ARG A 30 -25.23 -15.55 -4.74
CA ARG A 30 -26.19 -16.64 -4.51
C ARG A 30 -26.05 -17.39 -3.18
N THR A 31 -25.39 -16.83 -2.17
CA THR A 31 -25.18 -17.50 -0.87
C THR A 31 -26.19 -17.13 0.20
N THR A 32 -26.86 -16.00 0.08
CA THR A 32 -27.97 -15.66 0.98
C THR A 32 -29.20 -16.47 0.61
N GLU A 33 -29.57 -17.40 1.48
CA GLU A 33 -30.72 -18.29 1.31
C GLU A 33 -32.00 -17.61 1.78
N SER A 34 -31.96 -16.94 2.93
CA SER A 34 -33.10 -16.19 3.46
C SER A 34 -32.70 -15.08 4.41
N VAL A 35 -33.56 -14.06 4.51
CA VAL A 35 -33.44 -12.96 5.47
C VAL A 35 -34.77 -12.82 6.20
N LYS A 36 -34.75 -12.88 7.53
CA LYS A 36 -35.92 -12.63 8.38
C LYS A 36 -35.70 -11.38 9.20
N LYS A 37 -36.48 -10.32 8.93
CA LYS A 37 -36.47 -9.08 9.73
C LYS A 37 -37.47 -9.22 10.87
N LYS A 38 -37.01 -9.02 12.11
CA LYS A 38 -37.79 -9.08 13.34
C LYS A 38 -37.95 -7.67 13.92
N GLN A 39 -38.85 -7.51 14.90
CA GLN A 39 -39.03 -6.24 15.61
C GLN A 39 -37.75 -5.84 16.38
N ASN A 40 -37.65 -4.56 16.75
CA ASN A 40 -36.55 -3.99 17.54
C ASN A 40 -35.16 -4.19 16.90
N ASN A 41 -35.05 -3.98 15.58
CA ASN A 41 -33.80 -4.13 14.84
C ASN A 41 -33.11 -5.49 14.99
N ASN A 42 -33.91 -6.55 15.20
CA ASN A 42 -33.43 -7.92 15.20
C ASN A 42 -33.56 -8.55 13.81
N GLY A 43 -32.64 -9.45 13.48
CA GLY A 43 -32.62 -10.12 12.18
C GLY A 43 -32.09 -11.54 12.26
N VAL A 44 -32.41 -12.33 11.24
CA VAL A 44 -31.77 -13.62 10.96
C VAL A 44 -31.33 -13.64 9.51
N LEU A 45 -30.04 -13.87 9.28
CA LEU A 45 -29.47 -14.12 7.97
C LEU A 45 -29.15 -15.61 7.85
N THR A 46 -29.68 -16.28 6.83
CA THR A 46 -29.31 -17.66 6.51
C THR A 46 -28.41 -17.66 5.28
N VAL A 47 -27.19 -18.19 5.44
CA VAL A 47 -26.26 -18.42 4.32
C VAL A 47 -26.12 -19.91 4.03
N ARG A 48 -26.09 -20.29 2.76
CA ARG A 48 -25.93 -21.68 2.30
C ARG A 48 -24.49 -22.01 1.92
N SER A 49 -24.27 -23.26 1.50
CA SER A 49 -22.97 -23.77 1.03
C SER A 49 -21.90 -23.81 2.12
N ILE A 50 -22.34 -24.06 3.36
CA ILE A 50 -21.49 -24.26 4.53
C ILE A 50 -21.33 -25.76 4.74
N LEU A 51 -20.33 -26.35 4.09
CA LEU A 51 -20.11 -27.81 4.06
C LEU A 51 -19.76 -28.39 5.44
N MET A 52 -19.17 -27.58 6.32
CA MET A 52 -18.77 -27.99 7.66
C MET A 52 -19.10 -26.88 8.66
N GLU A 53 -19.42 -27.26 9.89
CA GLU A 53 -19.64 -26.29 10.96
C GLU A 53 -18.39 -25.42 11.18
N PRO A 54 -18.53 -24.08 11.14
CA PRO A 54 -17.42 -23.20 11.45
C PRO A 54 -16.87 -23.43 12.86
N THR A 55 -15.56 -23.34 13.00
CA THR A 55 -14.88 -23.42 14.29
C THR A 55 -15.20 -22.22 15.18
N ILE A 56 -15.01 -22.36 16.50
CA ILE A 56 -15.16 -21.25 17.46
C ILE A 56 -14.31 -20.04 17.05
N SER A 57 -13.05 -20.28 16.61
CA SER A 57 -12.17 -19.22 16.10
C SER A 57 -12.78 -18.50 14.90
N GLN A 58 -13.41 -19.21 13.96
CA GLN A 58 -14.06 -18.56 12.81
C GLN A 58 -15.27 -17.74 13.23
N TYR A 59 -16.07 -18.20 14.19
CA TYR A 59 -17.18 -17.41 14.74
C TYR A 59 -16.69 -16.13 15.43
N ASP A 60 -15.60 -16.20 16.19
CA ASP A 60 -14.99 -15.04 16.82
C ASP A 60 -14.39 -14.07 15.78
N ASP A 61 -13.74 -14.61 14.74
CA ASP A 61 -13.22 -13.82 13.62
C ASP A 61 -14.35 -13.11 12.85
N ILE A 62 -15.50 -13.76 12.63
CA ILE A 62 -16.68 -13.13 12.02
C ILE A 62 -17.16 -11.94 12.88
N LYS A 63 -17.33 -12.15 14.19
CA LYS A 63 -17.76 -11.08 15.11
C LYS A 63 -16.76 -9.92 15.13
N LYS A 64 -15.46 -10.23 15.15
CA LYS A 64 -14.39 -9.23 15.11
C LYS A 64 -14.41 -8.45 13.80
N LEU A 65 -14.55 -9.14 12.67
CA LEU A 65 -14.56 -8.55 11.35
C LEU A 65 -15.76 -7.61 11.14
N ILE A 66 -16.92 -7.95 11.70
CA ILE A 66 -18.10 -7.07 11.73
C ILE A 66 -17.80 -5.78 12.51
N ARG A 67 -17.22 -5.89 13.72
CA ARG A 67 -16.87 -4.70 14.53
C ARG A 67 -15.84 -3.82 13.83
N ASN A 68 -14.80 -4.41 13.25
CA ASN A 68 -13.79 -3.68 12.48
C ASN A 68 -14.44 -2.89 11.33
N LYS A 69 -15.36 -3.50 10.58
CA LYS A 69 -16.05 -2.83 9.46
C LYS A 69 -16.93 -1.66 9.90
N ILE A 70 -17.50 -1.71 11.10
CA ILE A 70 -18.24 -0.59 11.68
C ILE A 70 -17.28 0.55 12.06
N GLN A 71 -16.16 0.22 12.70
CA GLN A 71 -15.12 1.18 13.13
C GLN A 71 -14.41 1.86 11.96
N GLU A 72 -14.36 1.22 10.80
CA GLU A 72 -13.81 1.84 9.58
C GLU A 72 -14.64 3.03 9.07
N GLU A 73 -15.88 3.20 9.54
CA GLU A 73 -16.82 4.26 9.14
C GLU A 73 -16.94 4.43 7.61
N VAL A 74 -16.84 3.32 6.87
CA VAL A 74 -16.82 3.32 5.39
C VAL A 74 -18.19 3.68 4.80
N PRO A 75 -18.21 4.45 3.70
CA PRO A 75 -19.45 4.84 3.04
C PRO A 75 -20.16 3.64 2.40
N PHE A 76 -21.49 3.67 2.41
CA PHE A 76 -22.28 2.85 1.52
C PHE A 76 -22.60 3.63 0.24
N TYR A 77 -22.58 2.94 -0.89
CA TYR A 77 -23.03 3.49 -2.15
C TYR A 77 -24.32 2.83 -2.60
N ASN A 78 -25.26 3.64 -3.10
CA ASN A 78 -26.52 3.17 -3.63
C ASN A 78 -26.64 3.55 -5.11
N TYR A 79 -26.31 2.62 -5.99
CA TYR A 79 -26.31 2.82 -7.43
C TYR A 79 -27.63 2.39 -8.04
N GLN A 80 -28.30 3.33 -8.69
CA GLN A 80 -29.50 3.09 -9.46
C GLN A 80 -29.12 2.94 -10.94
N MET A 81 -29.40 1.79 -11.55
CA MET A 81 -29.01 1.51 -12.93
C MET A 81 -29.89 0.44 -13.59
N LYS A 82 -29.83 0.37 -14.92
CA LYS A 82 -30.49 -0.70 -15.70
C LYS A 82 -29.97 -2.07 -15.26
N ARG A 83 -30.89 -3.01 -15.06
CA ARG A 83 -30.56 -4.39 -14.68
C ARG A 83 -29.57 -5.05 -15.63
N THR A 84 -29.77 -4.88 -16.94
CA THR A 84 -28.89 -5.44 -17.97
C THR A 84 -27.46 -4.92 -17.85
N LEU A 85 -27.30 -3.64 -17.52
CA LEU A 85 -26.00 -3.04 -17.29
C LEU A 85 -25.36 -3.60 -16.00
N ALA A 86 -26.13 -3.70 -14.91
CA ALA A 86 -25.66 -4.30 -13.66
C ALA A 86 -25.20 -5.76 -13.85
N GLU A 87 -25.97 -6.57 -14.57
CA GLU A 87 -25.63 -7.97 -14.89
C GLU A 87 -24.40 -8.07 -15.80
N THR A 88 -24.23 -7.13 -16.74
CA THR A 88 -23.04 -7.08 -17.60
C THR A 88 -21.77 -6.80 -16.79
N ILE A 89 -21.87 -5.92 -15.79
CA ILE A 89 -20.73 -5.45 -15.02
C ILE A 89 -20.38 -6.42 -13.88
N TYR A 90 -21.38 -6.85 -13.13
CA TYR A 90 -21.21 -7.56 -11.86
C TYR A 90 -21.65 -9.04 -11.94
N GLY A 91 -22.33 -9.45 -13.01
CA GLY A 91 -22.84 -10.81 -13.15
C GLY A 91 -23.77 -11.20 -12.00
N ASP A 92 -23.59 -12.41 -11.48
CA ASP A 92 -24.45 -12.99 -10.43
C ASP A 92 -24.12 -12.52 -9.00
N CYS A 93 -23.05 -11.74 -8.79
CA CYS A 93 -22.63 -11.33 -7.44
C CYS A 93 -23.61 -10.37 -6.75
N ILE A 94 -24.42 -9.67 -7.54
CA ILE A 94 -25.47 -8.77 -7.04
C ILE A 94 -26.69 -9.52 -6.49
N TYR A 95 -26.81 -10.83 -6.73
CA TYR A 95 -28.01 -11.60 -6.40
C TYR A 95 -27.86 -12.48 -5.17
N ASP A 96 -28.94 -12.54 -4.39
CA ASP A 96 -29.17 -13.60 -3.42
C ASP A 96 -29.68 -14.88 -4.12
N ASN A 97 -29.76 -15.99 -3.39
CA ASN A 97 -30.15 -17.28 -3.96
C ASN A 97 -31.54 -17.22 -4.62
N PHE A 98 -32.48 -16.47 -4.03
CA PHE A 98 -33.84 -16.32 -4.54
C PHE A 98 -33.98 -15.39 -5.77
N GLY A 99 -32.91 -14.67 -6.15
CA GLY A 99 -32.88 -13.81 -7.34
C GLY A 99 -33.86 -12.62 -7.34
N LEU A 100 -34.03 -12.01 -8.52
CA LEU A 100 -35.02 -10.93 -8.75
C LEU A 100 -36.10 -11.39 -9.75
N SER A 101 -37.31 -10.85 -9.60
CA SER A 101 -38.39 -11.03 -10.59
C SER A 101 -37.94 -10.56 -11.98
N LYS A 102 -38.43 -11.24 -13.03
CA LYS A 102 -38.10 -10.89 -14.43
C LYS A 102 -38.65 -9.51 -14.84
N ASP A 103 -39.67 -9.01 -14.15
CA ASP A 103 -40.32 -7.74 -14.47
C ASP A 103 -39.52 -6.51 -13.99
N ILE A 104 -38.45 -6.72 -13.23
CA ILE A 104 -37.57 -5.64 -12.74
C ILE A 104 -36.54 -5.31 -13.81
N SER A 105 -36.67 -4.14 -14.43
CA SER A 105 -35.76 -3.60 -15.46
C SER A 105 -34.68 -2.66 -14.91
N GLU A 106 -34.89 -2.12 -13.71
CA GLU A 106 -33.97 -1.19 -13.02
C GLU A 106 -33.71 -1.69 -11.60
N VAL A 107 -32.45 -1.65 -11.18
CA VAL A 107 -32.00 -2.18 -9.90
C VAL A 107 -31.33 -1.10 -9.07
N ASN A 108 -31.46 -1.23 -7.74
CA ASN A 108 -30.68 -0.49 -6.77
C ASN A 108 -29.61 -1.42 -6.21
N LEU A 109 -28.35 -1.14 -6.53
CA LEU A 109 -27.20 -1.86 -6.02
C LEU A 109 -26.66 -1.16 -4.79
N ILE A 110 -26.68 -1.85 -3.67
CA ILE A 110 -25.97 -1.42 -2.47
C ILE A 110 -24.57 -2.00 -2.53
N ALA A 111 -23.58 -1.12 -2.61
CA ALA A 111 -22.18 -1.48 -2.56
C ALA A 111 -21.57 -0.98 -1.25
N LEU A 112 -20.92 -1.90 -0.55
CA LEU A 112 -19.93 -1.59 0.48
C LEU A 112 -18.58 -2.01 -0.12
N GLU A 113 -17.75 -1.01 -0.42
CA GLU A 113 -16.51 -1.16 -1.18
C GLU A 113 -15.58 -2.22 -0.57
N GLU A 114 -14.99 -3.06 -1.44
CA GLU A 114 -14.14 -4.19 -1.05
C GLU A 114 -14.78 -5.10 0.03
N TRP A 115 -16.11 -5.23 0.01
CA TRP A 115 -16.83 -6.01 1.03
C TRP A 115 -18.01 -6.81 0.49
N ASN A 116 -19.05 -6.13 0.00
CA ASN A 116 -20.28 -6.77 -0.43
C ASN A 116 -21.04 -5.88 -1.41
N ILE A 117 -21.60 -6.48 -2.46
CA ILE A 117 -22.55 -5.83 -3.35
C ILE A 117 -23.82 -6.66 -3.43
N ASN A 118 -24.98 -6.02 -3.40
CA ASN A 118 -26.26 -6.72 -3.48
C ASN A 118 -27.38 -5.81 -4.00
N CYS A 119 -28.29 -6.40 -4.78
CA CYS A 119 -29.56 -5.78 -5.15
C CYS A 119 -30.44 -5.64 -3.91
N ASN A 120 -30.70 -4.41 -3.48
CA ASN A 120 -31.59 -4.17 -2.35
C ASN A 120 -32.75 -3.26 -2.76
N ARG A 121 -33.94 -3.53 -2.22
CA ARG A 121 -35.12 -2.68 -2.44
C ARG A 121 -35.00 -1.34 -1.70
N ASN A 122 -34.38 -1.36 -0.53
CA ASN A 122 -34.29 -0.19 0.35
C ASN A 122 -32.92 0.47 0.27
N ARG A 123 -32.88 1.78 0.54
CA ARG A 123 -31.63 2.50 0.84
C ARG A 123 -31.01 1.95 2.12
N VAL A 124 -29.71 2.12 2.25
CA VAL A 124 -28.93 1.85 3.46
C VAL A 124 -28.44 3.14 4.09
N LEU A 125 -27.82 3.01 5.26
CA LEU A 125 -27.19 4.11 5.97
C LEU A 125 -26.10 4.77 5.11
N GLN A 126 -25.76 6.02 5.40
CA GLN A 126 -24.72 6.75 4.67
C GLN A 126 -23.33 6.11 4.80
N ASN A 127 -23.01 5.60 5.99
CA ASN A 127 -21.76 4.90 6.28
C ASN A 127 -21.98 3.87 7.41
N THR A 128 -21.03 2.95 7.58
CA THR A 128 -21.09 1.90 8.61
C THR A 128 -20.99 2.47 10.03
N GLY A 129 -20.38 3.64 10.19
CA GLY A 129 -20.19 4.33 11.47
C GLY A 129 -21.48 4.88 12.10
N LEU A 130 -22.61 4.87 11.37
CA LEU A 130 -23.93 5.19 11.93
C LEU A 130 -24.55 4.03 12.74
N ILE A 131 -23.90 2.87 12.74
CA ILE A 131 -24.20 1.73 13.60
C ILE A 131 -23.25 1.76 14.81
N LYS A 132 -23.78 1.64 16.03
CA LYS A 132 -22.96 1.54 17.24
C LYS A 132 -22.33 0.16 17.38
N ASP A 133 -23.16 -0.87 17.21
CA ASP A 133 -22.75 -2.27 17.31
C ASP A 133 -23.76 -3.19 16.59
N ILE A 134 -23.27 -4.35 16.14
CA ILE A 134 -24.10 -5.46 15.68
C ILE A 134 -23.81 -6.65 16.60
N GLN A 135 -24.74 -6.93 17.49
CA GLN A 135 -24.62 -8.05 18.41
C GLN A 135 -25.05 -9.34 17.71
N ILE A 136 -24.13 -10.30 17.56
CA ILE A 136 -24.46 -11.65 17.12
C ILE A 136 -24.95 -12.46 18.33
N ASN A 137 -26.24 -12.76 18.33
CA ASN A 137 -26.93 -13.46 19.41
C ASN A 137 -26.68 -14.98 19.35
N GLU A 138 -26.70 -15.56 18.14
CA GLU A 138 -26.56 -17.00 17.94
C GLU A 138 -26.01 -17.30 16.54
N PHE A 139 -25.09 -18.24 16.46
CA PHE A 139 -24.75 -18.95 15.23
C PHE A 139 -25.38 -20.34 15.32
N LYS A 140 -26.24 -20.69 14.35
CA LYS A 140 -26.89 -21.98 14.32
C LYS A 140 -26.59 -22.68 13.00
N TYR A 141 -25.69 -23.67 13.06
CA TYR A 141 -25.36 -24.50 11.92
C TYR A 141 -26.45 -25.55 11.68
N LEU A 142 -26.94 -25.63 10.44
CA LEU A 142 -27.99 -26.54 10.02
C LEU A 142 -27.37 -27.63 9.13
N THR A 143 -26.88 -28.70 9.75
CA THR A 143 -26.13 -29.78 9.08
C THR A 143 -26.86 -30.35 7.86
N THR A 144 -28.16 -30.62 7.96
CA THR A 144 -28.95 -31.22 6.86
C THR A 144 -29.16 -30.29 5.68
N LYS A 145 -28.98 -28.98 5.87
CA LYS A 145 -29.15 -27.96 4.84
C LYS A 145 -27.83 -27.32 4.41
N GLU A 146 -26.71 -27.75 5.00
CA GLU A 146 -25.37 -27.17 4.78
C GLU A 146 -25.43 -25.63 4.81
N SER A 147 -26.09 -25.09 5.85
CA SER A 147 -26.35 -23.66 5.97
C SER A 147 -26.12 -23.17 7.39
N LEU A 148 -25.86 -21.88 7.53
CA LEU A 148 -25.63 -21.21 8.81
C LEU A 148 -26.67 -20.11 8.99
N GLU A 149 -27.43 -20.17 10.07
CA GLU A 149 -28.26 -19.05 10.53
C GLU A 149 -27.45 -18.16 11.47
N VAL A 150 -27.47 -16.86 11.21
CA VAL A 150 -26.87 -15.82 12.05
C VAL A 150 -27.99 -14.97 12.61
N HIS A 151 -28.24 -15.08 13.91
CA HIS A 151 -29.22 -14.26 14.63
C HIS A 151 -28.50 -13.03 15.19
N PHE A 152 -29.02 -11.84 14.91
CA PHE A 152 -28.35 -10.60 15.28
C PHE A 152 -29.32 -9.50 15.72
N ALA A 153 -28.79 -8.54 16.47
CA ALA A 153 -29.45 -7.30 16.87
C ALA A 153 -28.58 -6.10 16.45
N VAL A 154 -29.20 -5.06 15.88
CA VAL A 154 -28.49 -3.85 15.44
C VAL A 154 -28.78 -2.71 16.39
N ASN A 155 -27.72 -2.14 16.95
CA ASN A 155 -27.77 -1.00 17.85
C ASN A 155 -27.36 0.28 17.08
N PRO A 156 -28.29 1.23 16.84
CA PRO A 156 -27.97 2.51 16.22
C PRO A 156 -26.97 3.36 17.02
N LYS A 157 -26.17 4.20 16.36
CA LYS A 157 -25.28 5.19 17.03
C LYS A 157 -26.07 6.29 17.73
N TYR A 158 -27.18 6.71 17.12
CA TYR A 158 -28.08 7.72 17.65
C TYR A 158 -29.45 7.10 17.92
N SER A 159 -30.02 7.43 19.07
CA SER A 159 -31.42 7.16 19.37
C SER A 159 -32.34 8.01 18.48
N PHE A 160 -33.59 7.58 18.37
CA PHE A 160 -34.59 8.33 17.62
C PHE A 160 -34.85 9.73 18.20
N GLU A 161 -34.78 9.86 19.52
CA GLU A 161 -34.95 11.12 20.25
C GLU A 161 -33.82 12.10 19.93
N GLU A 162 -32.56 11.62 19.92
CA GLU A 162 -31.40 12.43 19.52
C GLU A 162 -31.51 12.89 18.06
N LEU A 163 -31.86 11.99 17.14
CA LEU A 163 -32.02 12.34 15.72
C LEU A 163 -33.14 13.37 15.50
N SER A 164 -34.25 13.25 16.22
CA SER A 164 -35.37 14.19 16.15
C SER A 164 -35.02 15.55 16.74
N GLY A 165 -34.13 15.59 17.74
CA GLY A 165 -33.59 16.84 18.30
C GLY A 165 -32.57 17.53 17.38
N MET A 166 -31.76 16.75 16.66
CA MET A 166 -30.72 17.25 15.75
C MET A 166 -31.30 17.79 14.43
N TYR A 167 -32.34 17.15 13.90
CA TYR A 167 -32.87 17.43 12.56
C TYR A 167 -34.35 17.84 12.60
N LYS A 168 -34.63 19.08 12.23
CA LYS A 168 -35.98 19.66 12.26
C LYS A 168 -36.86 19.28 11.06
N SER A 169 -36.26 18.80 9.97
CA SER A 169 -36.98 18.37 8.76
C SER A 169 -36.65 16.95 8.37
N GLU A 170 -37.64 16.21 7.86
CA GLU A 170 -37.47 14.82 7.39
C GLU A 170 -36.41 14.73 6.27
N LYS A 171 -36.28 15.77 5.44
CA LYS A 171 -35.24 15.87 4.42
C LYS A 171 -33.83 15.89 5.03
N SER A 172 -33.57 16.79 5.98
CA SER A 172 -32.25 16.89 6.61
C SER A 172 -31.84 15.63 7.37
N LEU A 173 -32.80 14.95 8.00
CA LEU A 173 -32.58 13.65 8.63
C LEU A 173 -32.23 12.58 7.59
N THR A 174 -32.93 12.58 6.45
CA THR A 174 -32.71 11.62 5.36
C THR A 174 -31.34 11.81 4.71
N ASP A 175 -30.92 13.07 4.49
CA ASP A 175 -29.64 13.41 3.87
C ASP A 175 -28.44 13.04 4.78
N PHE A 176 -28.62 13.14 6.09
CA PHE A 176 -27.63 12.68 7.07
C PHE A 176 -27.60 11.16 7.19
N LEU A 177 -28.76 10.52 7.24
CA LEU A 177 -28.84 9.11 7.63
C LEU A 177 -28.61 8.16 6.46
N LEU A 178 -29.08 8.49 5.25
CA LEU A 178 -29.14 7.55 4.13
C LEU A 178 -28.10 7.85 3.05
N ALA A 179 -27.48 6.81 2.51
CA ALA A 179 -26.60 6.92 1.35
C ALA A 179 -27.34 7.55 0.16
N PRO A 180 -26.79 8.59 -0.49
CA PRO A 180 -27.44 9.25 -1.62
C PRO A 180 -27.65 8.29 -2.78
N ILE A 181 -28.69 8.53 -3.58
CA ILE A 181 -28.94 7.73 -4.78
C ILE A 181 -28.04 8.26 -5.90
N VAL A 182 -27.25 7.35 -6.49
CA VAL A 182 -26.35 7.65 -7.61
C VAL A 182 -26.87 6.97 -8.87
N LYS A 183 -27.35 7.76 -9.84
CA LYS A 183 -27.75 7.26 -11.16
C LYS A 183 -26.52 7.01 -12.04
N VAL A 184 -26.40 5.80 -12.56
CA VAL A 184 -25.24 5.39 -13.37
C VAL A 184 -25.56 5.47 -14.86
N TYR A 185 -24.66 6.05 -15.64
CA TYR A 185 -24.80 6.20 -17.10
C TYR A 185 -23.56 5.70 -17.88
N THR A 186 -23.71 5.46 -19.18
CA THR A 186 -22.65 4.95 -20.09
C THR A 186 -22.35 5.93 -21.24
N SER A 187 -21.19 5.78 -21.90
CA SER A 187 -20.68 6.72 -22.92
C SER A 187 -21.46 6.75 -24.26
N GLY A 188 -22.61 6.10 -24.35
CA GLY A 188 -23.52 6.13 -25.52
C GLY A 188 -24.92 6.66 -25.21
N GLU A 189 -25.21 6.97 -23.95
CA GLU A 189 -26.45 7.64 -23.54
C GLU A 189 -26.13 9.14 -23.48
N GLU A 190 -26.52 9.90 -24.51
CA GLU A 190 -26.37 11.36 -24.50
C GLU A 190 -26.88 11.91 -23.16
N SER A 191 -26.02 12.64 -22.47
CA SER A 191 -26.39 13.39 -21.29
C SER A 191 -27.43 14.43 -21.69
N GLY A 192 -28.72 14.13 -21.50
CA GLY A 192 -29.79 15.14 -21.43
C GLY A 192 -29.65 16.11 -20.25
N ALA A 193 -28.44 16.30 -19.71
CA ALA A 193 -28.17 17.07 -18.50
C ALA A 193 -26.86 17.87 -18.60
N LYS A 194 -26.52 18.37 -19.79
CA LYS A 194 -25.65 19.54 -19.92
C LYS A 194 -26.51 20.73 -20.35
N GLY A 195 -27.25 21.34 -19.42
CA GLY A 195 -27.97 22.56 -19.77
C GLY A 195 -28.97 23.15 -18.77
N GLU A 196 -29.54 22.36 -17.85
CA GLU A 196 -30.53 22.89 -16.91
C GLU A 196 -30.21 22.50 -15.48
N ALA A 197 -30.22 23.49 -14.58
CA ALA A 197 -30.06 23.30 -13.15
C ALA A 197 -31.13 22.32 -12.63
N PRO A 198 -30.81 21.43 -11.66
CA PRO A 198 -31.72 20.38 -11.24
C PRO A 198 -32.99 20.98 -10.64
N THR A 199 -34.12 20.77 -11.31
CA THR A 199 -35.44 21.04 -10.73
C THR A 199 -35.94 19.73 -10.09
N SER A 200 -36.03 19.76 -8.75
CA SER A 200 -36.65 18.77 -7.86
C SER A 200 -36.32 17.27 -8.08
N GLU A 201 -35.22 16.79 -7.48
CA GLU A 201 -35.07 15.54 -6.69
C GLU A 201 -33.58 15.17 -6.50
N ASP A 202 -33.23 14.65 -5.31
CA ASP A 202 -31.88 14.49 -4.73
C ASP A 202 -30.98 13.39 -5.37
N PHE A 203 -30.74 13.43 -6.68
CA PHE A 203 -29.90 12.43 -7.39
C PHE A 203 -28.48 12.94 -7.69
N ALA A 204 -27.48 12.12 -7.35
CA ALA A 204 -26.13 12.26 -7.88
C ALA A 204 -25.97 11.41 -9.16
N TYR A 205 -25.00 11.74 -10.02
CA TYR A 205 -24.73 11.01 -11.26
C TYR A 205 -23.27 10.54 -11.28
N ALA A 206 -23.03 9.33 -11.79
CA ALA A 206 -21.69 8.78 -11.96
C ALA A 206 -21.58 8.01 -13.27
N HIS A 207 -20.44 8.13 -13.94
CA HIS A 207 -20.15 7.32 -15.11
C HIS A 207 -19.84 5.88 -14.70
N VAL A 208 -20.17 4.91 -15.56
CA VAL A 208 -19.94 3.48 -15.31
C VAL A 208 -18.47 3.16 -14.98
N ASP A 209 -17.53 3.81 -15.66
CA ASP A 209 -16.09 3.58 -15.42
C ASP A 209 -15.65 4.09 -14.05
N ASP A 210 -16.26 5.16 -13.55
CA ASP A 210 -15.94 5.74 -12.24
C ASP A 210 -16.38 4.81 -11.11
N ILE A 211 -17.56 4.19 -11.26
CA ILE A 211 -18.05 3.22 -10.27
C ILE A 211 -17.27 1.91 -10.33
N LEU A 212 -16.75 1.52 -11.49
CA LEU A 212 -15.96 0.30 -11.66
C LEU A 212 -14.55 0.41 -11.07
N GLN A 213 -13.96 1.61 -11.12
CA GLN A 213 -12.68 1.87 -10.46
C GLN A 213 -12.81 1.86 -8.93
N LYS A 214 -13.94 2.35 -8.41
CA LYS A 214 -14.22 2.44 -6.97
C LYS A 214 -14.73 1.12 -6.38
N ASN A 215 -15.74 0.49 -6.97
CA ASN A 215 -16.38 -0.70 -6.41
C ASN A 215 -15.68 -1.98 -6.84
N LYS A 216 -14.45 -2.18 -6.36
CA LYS A 216 -13.84 -3.52 -6.35
C LYS A 216 -14.51 -4.29 -5.22
N VAL A 217 -15.42 -5.20 -5.54
CA VAL A 217 -16.01 -6.10 -4.54
C VAL A 217 -14.99 -7.20 -4.29
N LEU A 218 -14.59 -7.45 -3.04
CA LEU A 218 -13.80 -8.63 -2.75
C LEU A 218 -14.60 -9.87 -3.18
N PRO A 219 -14.00 -10.84 -3.89
CA PRO A 219 -14.70 -12.05 -4.29
C PRO A 219 -14.92 -12.92 -3.02
N PRO A 220 -15.92 -13.82 -3.01
CA PRO A 220 -15.85 -14.93 -3.94
C PRO A 220 -17.03 -14.98 -4.89
N SER A 221 -16.78 -14.98 -6.19
CA SER A 221 -17.60 -15.75 -7.14
C SER A 221 -17.12 -17.21 -7.21
N GLY A 222 -16.32 -17.67 -6.23
CA GLY A 222 -15.63 -18.96 -6.27
C GLY A 222 -14.57 -19.06 -7.39
N VAL A 223 -14.44 -18.03 -8.22
CA VAL A 223 -13.59 -18.01 -9.40
C VAL A 223 -13.08 -16.58 -9.62
N GLU A 224 -12.33 -16.06 -8.67
CA GLU A 224 -11.38 -15.01 -9.02
C GLU A 224 -9.98 -15.56 -8.76
N ASN A 225 -9.41 -16.08 -9.84
CA ASN A 225 -8.04 -15.73 -10.15
C ASN A 225 -7.99 -14.20 -10.11
N VAL A 226 -7.78 -13.60 -8.93
CA VAL A 226 -7.13 -12.29 -8.87
C VAL A 226 -5.88 -12.54 -9.68
N ASN A 227 -5.88 -12.01 -10.89
CA ASN A 227 -4.81 -12.25 -11.80
C ASN A 227 -3.67 -11.41 -11.22
N TYR A 228 -2.88 -12.01 -10.33
CA TYR A 228 -1.59 -11.50 -9.89
C TYR A 228 -0.64 -11.61 -11.08
N GLU A 229 -1.06 -11.09 -12.23
CA GLU A 229 -0.20 -10.91 -13.38
C GLU A 229 0.96 -10.08 -12.86
N ARG A 230 2.11 -10.75 -12.81
CA ARG A 230 3.35 -10.13 -12.44
C ARG A 230 3.54 -8.96 -13.40
N SER A 231 3.63 -7.76 -12.83
CA SER A 231 4.04 -6.60 -13.61
C SER A 231 5.36 -6.92 -14.30
N LYS A 232 5.36 -6.82 -15.63
CA LYS A 232 6.55 -7.08 -16.45
C LYS A 232 7.61 -5.97 -16.26
N GLU A 233 7.18 -4.81 -15.77
CA GLU A 233 7.99 -3.59 -15.61
C GLU A 233 8.61 -3.44 -14.20
N VAL A 234 7.89 -3.81 -13.15
CA VAL A 234 8.31 -3.62 -11.74
C VAL A 234 8.02 -4.84 -10.88
N THR A 235 9.05 -5.33 -10.19
CA THR A 235 9.01 -6.44 -9.23
C THR A 235 9.89 -6.11 -8.03
N PRO A 236 9.78 -6.84 -6.90
CA PRO A 236 10.64 -6.62 -5.73
C PRO A 236 12.15 -6.78 -5.98
N TRP A 237 12.54 -7.55 -7.02
CA TRP A 237 13.95 -7.79 -7.35
C TRP A 237 14.43 -6.93 -8.52
N ASP A 238 13.58 -6.75 -9.52
CA ASP A 238 13.94 -6.14 -10.80
C ASP A 238 12.93 -5.08 -11.23
N VAL A 239 13.46 -4.00 -11.79
CA VAL A 239 12.70 -2.92 -12.41
C VAL A 239 13.15 -2.82 -13.87
N ASN A 240 12.35 -3.31 -14.80
CA ASN A 240 12.58 -3.19 -16.24
C ASN A 240 12.11 -1.82 -16.72
N ILE A 241 13.08 -0.95 -16.99
CA ILE A 241 12.80 0.43 -17.40
C ILE A 241 12.97 0.53 -18.91
N THR A 242 11.93 0.98 -19.59
CA THR A 242 11.93 1.21 -21.04
C THR A 242 12.66 2.52 -21.37
N GLU A 243 12.91 2.79 -22.66
CA GLU A 243 13.46 4.09 -23.10
C GLU A 243 12.57 5.28 -22.70
N GLU A 244 11.27 5.07 -22.47
CA GLU A 244 10.30 6.07 -22.03
C GLU A 244 10.24 6.24 -20.50
N GLY A 245 10.96 5.40 -19.74
CA GLY A 245 10.93 5.41 -18.28
C GLY A 245 9.85 4.52 -17.69
N ILE A 246 9.51 4.80 -16.42
CA ILE A 246 8.47 4.08 -15.69
C ILE A 246 7.20 4.91 -15.71
N ASN A 247 6.12 4.36 -16.26
CA ASN A 247 4.82 5.03 -16.26
C ASN A 247 4.10 4.76 -14.92
N TYR A 248 4.33 5.63 -13.94
CA TYR A 248 3.74 5.50 -12.61
C TYR A 248 2.20 5.56 -12.61
N ASN A 249 1.57 6.26 -13.54
CA ASN A 249 0.11 6.28 -13.67
C ASN A 249 -0.45 4.93 -14.14
N LYS A 250 0.26 4.26 -15.04
CA LYS A 250 -0.06 2.89 -15.46
C LYS A 250 0.11 1.91 -14.30
N LEU A 251 1.19 2.04 -13.52
CA LEU A 251 1.42 1.23 -12.31
C LEU A 251 0.33 1.42 -11.25
N ILE A 252 -0.17 2.64 -11.04
CA ILE A 252 -1.32 2.89 -10.15
C ILE A 252 -2.51 2.03 -10.57
N LYS A 253 -2.86 2.03 -11.86
CA LYS A 253 -3.99 1.26 -12.39
C LYS A 253 -3.76 -0.24 -12.27
N GLU A 254 -2.58 -0.71 -12.67
CA GLU A 254 -2.20 -2.13 -12.66
C GLU A 254 -2.17 -2.70 -11.24
N PHE A 255 -1.61 -1.96 -10.28
CA PHE A 255 -1.58 -2.38 -8.88
C PHE A 255 -2.90 -2.10 -8.17
N GLY A 256 -3.76 -1.23 -8.72
CA GLY A 256 -5.02 -0.85 -8.11
C GLY A 256 -4.86 0.07 -6.90
N CYS A 257 -3.87 0.97 -6.95
CA CYS A 257 -3.64 2.01 -5.97
C CYS A 257 -4.46 3.28 -6.30
N SER A 258 -4.44 4.26 -5.40
CA SER A 258 -5.00 5.61 -5.61
C SER A 258 -3.89 6.65 -5.59
N LYS A 259 -4.05 7.77 -6.32
CA LYS A 259 -3.09 8.88 -6.30
C LYS A 259 -3.25 9.70 -5.02
N ILE A 260 -2.15 10.15 -4.41
CA ILE A 260 -2.20 11.13 -3.33
C ILE A 260 -2.61 12.49 -3.92
N THR A 261 -3.64 13.11 -3.35
CA THR A 261 -4.25 14.34 -3.86
C THR A 261 -3.94 15.53 -2.95
N GLU A 262 -4.23 16.73 -3.45
CA GLU A 262 -4.15 17.97 -2.67
C GLU A 262 -5.06 17.94 -1.42
N SER A 263 -6.21 17.25 -1.47
CA SER A 263 -7.07 17.09 -0.29
C SER A 263 -6.40 16.23 0.79
N HIS A 264 -5.70 15.16 0.41
CA HIS A 264 -4.92 14.36 1.37
C HIS A 264 -3.79 15.18 1.99
N ILE A 265 -3.07 15.98 1.18
CA ILE A 265 -2.00 16.86 1.65
C ILE A 265 -2.53 17.83 2.70
N LYS A 266 -3.60 18.58 2.37
CA LYS A 266 -4.23 19.52 3.32
C LYS A 266 -4.72 18.83 4.59
N ARG A 267 -5.27 17.62 4.47
CA ARG A 267 -5.74 16.83 5.61
C ARG A 267 -4.58 16.41 6.53
N ILE A 268 -3.45 16.00 5.97
CA ILE A 268 -2.23 15.70 6.73
C ILE A 268 -1.75 16.96 7.47
N GLU A 269 -1.72 18.11 6.80
CA GLU A 269 -1.28 19.37 7.42
C GLU A 269 -2.19 19.78 8.58
N GLN A 270 -3.51 19.66 8.40
CA GLN A 270 -4.50 19.93 9.45
C GLN A 270 -4.33 19.01 10.66
N LEU A 271 -4.16 17.71 10.45
CA LEU A 271 -4.07 16.73 11.55
C LEU A 271 -2.75 16.79 12.31
N THR A 272 -1.68 17.23 11.66
CA THR A 272 -0.32 17.29 12.23
C THR A 272 0.08 18.69 12.69
N ASN A 273 -0.67 19.73 12.28
CA ASN A 273 -0.31 21.14 12.43
C ASN A 273 1.12 21.43 11.93
N ARG A 274 1.51 20.78 10.84
CA ARG A 274 2.83 20.91 10.21
C ARG A 274 2.66 20.95 8.70
N ARG A 275 3.53 21.70 8.03
CA ARG A 275 3.58 21.69 6.57
C ARG A 275 3.93 20.29 6.07
N ALA A 276 3.21 19.84 5.06
CA ALA A 276 3.38 18.54 4.42
C ALA A 276 4.81 18.39 3.88
N HIS A 277 5.43 17.22 4.02
CA HIS A 277 6.78 16.99 3.50
C HIS A 277 6.86 17.24 1.98
N HIS A 278 7.97 17.79 1.47
CA HIS A 278 8.12 18.05 0.03
C HIS A 278 7.98 16.80 -0.82
N PHE A 279 8.20 15.61 -0.27
CA PHE A 279 7.96 14.35 -0.99
C PHE A 279 6.51 14.12 -1.38
N ILE A 280 5.53 14.55 -0.58
CA ILE A 280 4.11 14.44 -0.96
C ILE A 280 3.68 15.66 -1.79
N ARG A 281 4.20 16.86 -1.48
CA ARG A 281 3.92 18.08 -2.26
C ARG A 281 4.46 18.01 -3.70
N ARG A 282 5.54 17.25 -3.93
CA ARG A 282 6.23 17.13 -5.23
C ARG A 282 6.02 15.77 -5.89
N GLU A 283 5.03 14.99 -5.45
CA GLU A 283 4.67 13.69 -6.01
C GLU A 283 5.84 12.67 -6.06
N ILE A 284 6.75 12.72 -5.08
CA ILE A 284 7.75 11.67 -4.89
C ILE A 284 7.08 10.47 -4.22
N PHE A 285 6.38 10.71 -3.10
CA PHE A 285 5.35 9.79 -2.62
C PHE A 285 4.04 10.17 -3.31
N PHE A 286 3.58 9.33 -4.23
CA PHE A 286 2.61 9.71 -5.25
C PHE A 286 1.32 8.88 -5.21
N SER A 287 1.35 7.68 -4.61
CA SER A 287 0.18 6.80 -4.52
C SER A 287 0.03 6.17 -3.14
N HIS A 288 -1.17 5.67 -2.86
CA HIS A 288 -1.55 5.07 -1.59
C HIS A 288 -2.66 4.01 -1.72
N ARG A 289 -2.93 3.29 -0.63
CA ARG A 289 -4.20 2.57 -0.39
C ARG A 289 -4.65 2.84 1.04
N ASP A 290 -5.95 3.11 1.24
CA ASP A 290 -6.58 3.34 2.55
C ASP A 290 -5.97 4.47 3.39
N LEU A 291 -5.44 5.53 2.76
CA LEU A 291 -4.85 6.66 3.48
C LEU A 291 -5.94 7.42 4.25
N ASP A 292 -7.12 7.61 3.66
CA ASP A 292 -8.25 8.25 4.34
C ASP A 292 -8.66 7.51 5.61
N PHE A 293 -8.71 6.17 5.57
CA PHE A 293 -8.98 5.34 6.75
C PHE A 293 -7.95 5.63 7.87
N LEU A 294 -6.66 5.69 7.53
CA LEU A 294 -5.61 6.01 8.50
C LEU A 294 -5.80 7.41 9.10
N LEU A 295 -6.07 8.41 8.28
CA LEU A 295 -6.22 9.80 8.71
C LEU A 295 -7.46 9.97 9.61
N ASN A 296 -8.56 9.27 9.29
CA ASN A 296 -9.76 9.22 10.13
C ASN A 296 -9.46 8.53 11.47
N SER A 297 -8.80 7.37 11.45
CA SER A 297 -8.39 6.67 12.66
C SER A 297 -7.47 7.52 13.54
N TYR A 298 -6.53 8.26 12.96
CA TYR A 298 -5.65 9.15 13.70
C TYR A 298 -6.40 10.37 14.27
N GLU A 299 -7.39 10.91 13.58
CA GLU A 299 -8.21 12.00 14.12
C GLU A 299 -8.94 11.57 15.41
N GLN A 300 -9.50 10.35 15.41
CA GLN A 300 -10.31 9.82 16.50
C GLN A 300 -9.48 9.26 17.66
N HIS A 301 -8.46 8.47 17.36
CA HIS A 301 -7.72 7.69 18.36
C HIS A 301 -6.29 8.18 18.59
N LYS A 302 -5.78 9.08 17.75
CA LYS A 302 -4.40 9.59 17.81
C LYS A 302 -3.33 8.47 17.83
N CYS A 303 -3.67 7.31 17.25
CA CYS A 303 -2.84 6.12 17.30
C CYS A 303 -2.86 5.37 15.96
N PHE A 304 -1.66 5.09 15.46
CA PHE A 304 -1.31 4.07 14.47
C PHE A 304 0.20 3.83 14.63
N TYR A 305 0.80 2.92 13.86
CA TYR A 305 2.26 2.82 13.80
C TYR A 305 2.77 2.74 12.36
N ILE A 306 4.05 3.09 12.19
CA ILE A 306 4.73 3.06 10.89
C ILE A 306 5.60 1.80 10.83
N TYR A 307 5.56 1.10 9.70
CA TYR A 307 6.46 -0.01 9.39
C TYR A 307 7.19 0.27 8.08
N THR A 308 8.52 0.12 8.09
CA THR A 308 9.32 0.01 6.86
C THR A 308 10.45 -0.99 7.06
N GLY A 309 11.24 -1.28 6.04
CA GLY A 309 12.28 -2.30 6.13
C GLY A 309 13.50 -2.05 5.26
N ARG A 310 14.57 -2.77 5.57
CA ARG A 310 15.81 -2.80 4.79
C ARG A 310 16.36 -4.21 4.72
N GLY A 311 16.53 -4.70 3.50
CA GLY A 311 17.35 -5.85 3.20
C GLY A 311 18.84 -5.48 3.14
N PRO A 312 19.69 -5.94 4.07
CA PRO A 312 21.10 -5.54 4.16
C PRO A 312 21.95 -6.23 3.09
N SER A 313 22.07 -5.59 1.91
CA SER A 313 22.73 -6.17 0.73
C SER A 313 24.15 -5.66 0.43
N SER A 314 24.58 -4.58 1.09
CA SER A 314 25.88 -3.94 0.84
C SER A 314 26.41 -3.28 2.11
N LEU A 315 27.74 -3.12 2.21
CA LEU A 315 28.39 -2.47 3.36
C LEU A 315 28.01 -0.98 3.50
N SER A 316 27.77 -0.30 2.39
CA SER A 316 27.30 1.08 2.36
C SER A 316 25.94 1.15 1.70
N MET A 317 25.03 1.91 2.30
CA MET A 317 23.82 2.38 1.62
C MET A 317 24.17 3.51 0.62
N HIS A 318 23.21 3.83 -0.25
CA HIS A 318 23.28 4.94 -1.20
C HIS A 318 22.06 5.84 -0.98
N LEU A 319 22.09 7.05 -1.57
CA LEU A 319 21.10 8.08 -1.31
C LEU A 319 19.65 7.63 -1.55
N GLY A 320 19.41 6.85 -2.61
CA GLY A 320 18.08 6.30 -2.90
C GLY A 320 17.50 5.43 -1.77
N HIS A 321 18.34 4.76 -0.97
CA HIS A 321 17.87 3.99 0.17
C HIS A 321 17.37 4.87 1.33
N LEU A 322 17.79 6.14 1.41
CA LEU A 322 17.38 7.03 2.49
C LEU A 322 16.00 7.66 2.25
N ILE A 323 15.47 7.65 1.02
CA ILE A 323 14.19 8.30 0.70
C ILE A 323 13.04 7.78 1.58
N PRO A 324 12.82 6.46 1.75
CA PRO A 324 11.79 5.98 2.66
C PRO A 324 12.06 6.34 4.12
N PHE A 325 13.33 6.34 4.56
CA PHE A 325 13.68 6.65 5.97
C PHE A 325 13.52 8.13 6.31
N TYR A 326 13.89 9.05 5.41
CA TYR A 326 13.61 10.48 5.61
C TYR A 326 12.11 10.74 5.70
N PHE A 327 11.31 10.06 4.87
CA PHE A 327 9.86 10.17 4.95
C PHE A 327 9.29 9.57 6.24
N CYS A 328 9.80 8.42 6.68
CA CYS A 328 9.42 7.83 7.96
C CYS A 328 9.78 8.73 9.13
N LYS A 329 10.94 9.40 9.10
CA LYS A 329 11.32 10.41 10.10
C LYS A 329 10.29 11.54 10.15
N TYR A 330 9.93 12.11 9.00
CA TYR A 330 8.90 13.15 8.92
C TYR A 330 7.56 12.65 9.49
N LEU A 331 7.09 11.47 9.07
CA LEU A 331 5.82 10.90 9.53
C LEU A 331 5.85 10.66 11.04
N GLN A 332 6.95 10.10 11.56
CA GLN A 332 7.15 9.89 12.99
C GLN A 332 7.09 11.22 13.76
N ASP A 333 7.78 12.25 13.28
CA ASP A 333 7.81 13.56 13.96
C ASP A 333 6.46 14.29 13.86
N ALA A 334 5.75 14.17 12.74
CA ALA A 334 4.50 14.89 12.48
C ALA A 334 3.28 14.25 13.16
N PHE A 335 3.20 12.92 13.17
CA PHE A 335 2.10 12.19 13.81
C PHE A 335 2.44 11.73 15.24
N ASN A 336 3.71 11.81 15.66
CA ASN A 336 4.17 11.37 16.98
C ASN A 336 3.74 9.91 17.29
N VAL A 337 4.11 8.99 16.40
CA VAL A 337 3.72 7.57 16.45
C VAL A 337 4.95 6.64 16.45
N PRO A 338 4.82 5.38 16.90
CA PRO A 338 5.89 4.39 16.81
C PRO A 338 6.30 4.08 15.37
N LEU A 339 7.59 3.83 15.18
CA LEU A 339 8.19 3.36 13.93
C LEU A 339 8.89 2.02 14.18
N VAL A 340 8.50 0.98 13.46
CA VAL A 340 9.19 -0.32 13.45
C VAL A 340 9.96 -0.50 12.16
N ILE A 341 11.22 -0.93 12.26
CA ILE A 341 12.12 -1.12 11.12
C ILE A 341 12.60 -2.55 11.09
N GLN A 342 12.20 -3.29 10.06
CA GLN A 342 12.67 -4.65 9.83
C GLN A 342 14.02 -4.64 9.12
N MET A 343 15.00 -5.32 9.70
CA MET A 343 16.21 -5.75 9.01
C MET A 343 16.01 -7.18 8.52
N SER A 344 15.75 -7.35 7.22
CA SER A 344 15.50 -8.65 6.60
C SER A 344 16.80 -9.39 6.28
N ASP A 345 17.56 -9.70 7.33
CA ASP A 345 18.82 -10.42 7.24
C ASP A 345 18.65 -11.89 6.82
N ASP A 346 17.55 -12.52 7.24
CA ASP A 346 17.10 -13.82 6.73
C ASP A 346 16.84 -13.80 5.21
N GLU A 347 16.18 -12.78 4.67
CA GLU A 347 15.99 -12.61 3.22
C GLU A 347 17.33 -12.63 2.49
N LYS A 348 18.28 -11.79 2.92
CA LYS A 348 19.54 -11.65 2.20
C LYS A 348 20.39 -12.89 2.31
N PHE A 349 20.29 -13.64 3.40
CA PHE A 349 20.85 -14.98 3.49
C PHE A 349 20.19 -15.96 2.50
N LEU A 350 18.85 -16.03 2.47
CA LEU A 350 18.10 -16.99 1.64
C LEU A 350 18.19 -16.72 0.13
N PHE A 351 18.35 -15.45 -0.26
CA PHE A 351 18.42 -15.03 -1.66
C PHE A 351 19.84 -14.99 -2.23
N ASN A 352 20.89 -15.02 -1.40
CA ASN A 352 22.28 -14.98 -1.83
C ASN A 352 23.05 -16.23 -1.38
N GLN A 353 23.14 -17.23 -2.26
CA GLN A 353 23.78 -18.53 -1.97
C GLN A 353 25.22 -18.43 -1.45
N ASN A 354 25.92 -17.35 -1.76
CA ASN A 354 27.32 -17.14 -1.39
C ASN A 354 27.51 -16.40 -0.06
N TYR A 355 26.44 -15.95 0.60
CA TYR A 355 26.52 -15.12 1.81
C TYR A 355 26.20 -15.96 3.04
N SER A 356 27.10 -15.92 4.04
CA SER A 356 26.86 -16.53 5.35
C SER A 356 26.04 -15.60 6.25
N LEU A 357 25.38 -16.15 7.27
CA LEU A 357 24.68 -15.35 8.29
C LEU A 357 25.61 -14.34 8.97
N GLU A 358 26.87 -14.72 9.24
CA GLU A 358 27.84 -13.83 9.88
C GLU A 358 28.21 -12.65 8.97
N TYR A 359 28.38 -12.90 7.67
CA TYR A 359 28.62 -11.85 6.71
C TYR A 359 27.41 -10.91 6.59
N ILE A 360 26.20 -11.45 6.48
CA ILE A 360 24.98 -10.63 6.47
C ILE A 360 24.87 -9.81 7.76
N ASN A 361 25.13 -10.38 8.93
CA ASN A 361 25.08 -9.66 10.20
C ASN A 361 26.06 -8.47 10.23
N THR A 362 27.22 -8.59 9.57
CA THR A 362 28.14 -7.47 9.37
C THR A 362 27.50 -6.35 8.53
N LEU A 363 26.86 -6.71 7.40
CA LEU A 363 26.11 -5.75 6.58
C LEU A 363 24.97 -5.09 7.36
N THR A 364 24.22 -5.88 8.14
CA THR A 364 23.11 -5.42 8.98
C THR A 364 23.59 -4.38 9.98
N LYS A 365 24.69 -4.65 10.71
CA LYS A 365 25.27 -3.70 11.68
C LYS A 365 25.61 -2.35 11.03
N GLU A 366 26.23 -2.37 9.85
CA GLU A 366 26.59 -1.14 9.15
C GLU A 366 25.38 -0.39 8.57
N ASN A 367 24.37 -1.11 8.06
CA ASN A 367 23.14 -0.50 7.54
C ASN A 367 22.28 0.11 8.66
N VAL A 368 22.27 -0.50 9.86
CA VAL A 368 21.57 0.05 11.03
C VAL A 368 22.15 1.40 11.43
N LYS A 369 23.49 1.56 11.41
CA LYS A 369 24.14 2.85 11.67
C LYS A 369 23.71 3.92 10.66
N ASP A 370 23.61 3.57 9.38
CA ASP A 370 23.10 4.48 8.35
C ASP A 370 21.63 4.86 8.59
N ILE A 371 20.78 3.92 8.97
CA ILE A 371 19.36 4.19 9.27
C ILE A 371 19.23 5.12 10.48
N ILE A 372 19.97 4.87 11.56
CA ILE A 372 19.94 5.73 12.76
C ILE A 372 20.46 7.14 12.42
N ALA A 373 21.50 7.25 11.59
CA ALA A 373 22.10 8.53 11.18
C ALA A 373 21.17 9.42 10.34
N VAL A 374 20.00 8.94 9.92
CA VAL A 374 18.91 9.78 9.38
C VAL A 374 18.38 10.76 10.44
N GLY A 375 18.52 10.43 11.73
CA GLY A 375 18.04 11.23 12.86
C GLY A 375 16.64 10.85 13.31
N LEU A 376 16.32 9.55 13.30
CA LEU A 376 15.08 9.01 13.83
C LEU A 376 14.99 9.24 15.35
N ASN A 377 13.77 9.38 15.89
CA ASN A 377 13.57 9.52 17.32
C ASN A 377 13.80 8.18 18.05
N PRO A 378 14.85 8.01 18.87
CA PRO A 378 15.17 6.74 19.51
C PRO A 378 14.07 6.22 20.44
N GLU A 379 13.32 7.14 21.07
CA GLU A 379 12.22 6.82 22.00
C GLU A 379 11.02 6.18 21.30
N LEU A 380 10.85 6.45 20.00
CA LEU A 380 9.71 6.01 19.21
C LEU A 380 10.09 5.07 18.07
N THR A 381 11.33 4.61 18.00
CA THR A 381 11.80 3.71 16.94
C THR A 381 12.24 2.37 17.50
N PHE A 382 11.71 1.28 16.96
CA PHE A 382 12.17 -0.08 17.23
C PHE A 382 12.75 -0.70 15.96
N ILE A 383 14.04 -1.02 15.97
CA ILE A 383 14.72 -1.75 14.90
C ILE A 383 14.84 -3.20 15.34
N PHE A 384 14.55 -4.15 14.46
CA PHE A 384 14.71 -5.57 14.75
C PHE A 384 15.33 -6.33 13.58
N LYS A 385 16.05 -7.40 13.90
CA LYS A 385 16.56 -8.37 12.93
C LYS A 385 15.63 -9.56 12.88
N ASN A 386 15.28 -10.03 11.69
CA ASN A 386 14.42 -11.21 11.59
C ASN A 386 15.06 -12.42 12.27
N THR A 387 16.36 -12.63 12.08
CA THR A 387 17.10 -13.74 12.73
C THR A 387 17.06 -13.72 14.27
N GLN A 388 16.77 -12.57 14.88
CA GLN A 388 16.73 -12.40 16.34
C GLN A 388 15.31 -12.21 16.89
N TYR A 389 14.38 -11.72 16.08
CA TYR A 389 13.01 -11.38 16.49
C TYR A 389 11.95 -12.35 15.94
N ALA A 390 12.35 -13.35 15.13
CA ALA A 390 11.44 -14.31 14.52
C ALA A 390 10.46 -14.95 15.52
N GLY A 391 10.87 -15.21 16.77
CA GLY A 391 9.99 -15.78 17.79
C GLY A 391 8.71 -14.97 18.05
N TYR A 392 8.79 -13.63 18.01
CA TYR A 392 7.63 -12.75 18.15
C TYR A 392 6.78 -12.68 16.86
N LEU A 393 7.41 -12.82 15.69
CA LEU A 393 6.73 -12.82 14.40
C LEU A 393 6.01 -14.16 14.13
N TYR A 394 6.55 -15.26 14.64
CA TYR A 394 6.25 -16.61 14.19
C TYR A 394 4.76 -16.99 14.27
N PRO A 395 4.00 -16.65 15.35
CA PRO A 395 2.57 -16.96 15.39
C PRO A 395 1.78 -16.29 14.26
N THR A 396 2.10 -15.03 13.95
CA THR A 396 1.50 -14.28 12.84
C THR A 396 1.94 -14.85 11.49
N VAL A 397 3.23 -15.18 11.34
CA VAL A 397 3.80 -15.83 10.15
C VAL A 397 3.07 -17.14 9.84
N LEU A 398 2.79 -17.98 10.84
CA LEU A 398 2.04 -19.23 10.65
C LEU A 398 0.61 -18.98 10.13
N SER A 399 -0.07 -17.95 10.62
CA SER A 399 -1.40 -17.58 10.12
C SER A 399 -1.35 -17.11 8.67
N ILE A 400 -0.31 -16.35 8.29
CA ILE A 400 -0.09 -15.89 6.91
C ILE A 400 0.26 -17.06 5.99
N HIS A 401 1.17 -17.95 6.40
CA HIS A 401 1.51 -19.17 5.67
C HIS A 401 0.28 -20.00 5.37
N LYS A 402 -0.57 -20.26 6.38
CA LYS A 402 -1.79 -21.06 6.23
C LYS A 402 -2.77 -20.46 5.22
N LYS A 403 -2.74 -19.14 5.01
CA LYS A 403 -3.65 -18.40 4.13
C LYS A 403 -3.04 -18.04 2.77
N THR A 404 -1.80 -18.44 2.52
CA THR A 404 -1.06 -18.19 1.28
C THR A 404 -0.69 -19.52 0.62
N THR A 405 -1.27 -19.81 -0.54
CA THR A 405 -0.94 -21.05 -1.27
C THR A 405 0.43 -20.95 -1.94
N LEU A 406 1.05 -22.10 -2.23
CA LEU A 406 2.29 -22.16 -3.01
C LEU A 406 2.13 -21.44 -4.36
N ASN A 407 1.03 -21.70 -5.07
CA ASN A 407 0.74 -21.05 -6.35
C ASN A 407 0.65 -19.52 -6.22
N GLN A 408 0.02 -19.01 -5.16
CA GLN A 408 -0.03 -17.56 -4.91
C GLN A 408 1.38 -16.98 -4.70
N SER A 409 2.21 -17.62 -3.86
CA SER A 409 3.59 -17.17 -3.66
C SER A 409 4.39 -17.19 -4.96
N MET A 410 4.32 -18.29 -5.73
CA MET A 410 5.03 -18.41 -7.00
C MET A 410 4.54 -17.41 -8.06
N ASN A 411 3.24 -17.15 -8.16
CA ASN A 411 2.68 -16.23 -9.15
C ASN A 411 2.99 -14.77 -8.81
N VAL A 412 2.76 -14.36 -7.56
CA VAL A 412 3.01 -12.99 -7.10
C VAL A 412 4.49 -12.66 -7.19
N PHE A 413 5.35 -13.60 -6.76
CA PHE A 413 6.77 -13.35 -6.61
C PHE A 413 7.66 -13.97 -7.70
N GLY A 414 7.09 -14.62 -8.71
CA GLY A 414 7.85 -15.21 -9.81
C GLY A 414 8.84 -16.29 -9.39
N PHE A 415 8.59 -16.99 -8.28
CA PHE A 415 9.41 -18.11 -7.84
C PHE A 415 9.21 -19.35 -8.73
N ASN A 416 10.23 -20.21 -8.78
CA ASN A 416 10.17 -21.49 -9.49
C ASN A 416 10.51 -22.67 -8.55
N HIS A 417 10.30 -23.90 -9.02
CA HIS A 417 10.52 -25.11 -8.24
C HIS A 417 11.98 -25.37 -7.85
N SER A 418 12.95 -24.64 -8.42
CA SER A 418 14.36 -24.72 -8.05
C SER A 418 14.74 -23.73 -6.94
N ASP A 419 13.86 -22.79 -6.58
CA ASP A 419 14.09 -21.89 -5.46
C ASP A 419 13.97 -22.63 -4.13
N ASN A 420 14.83 -22.27 -3.16
CA ASN A 420 14.75 -22.87 -1.83
C ASN A 420 13.45 -22.48 -1.11
N ILE A 421 12.94 -23.36 -0.26
CA ILE A 421 11.67 -23.17 0.47
C ILE A 421 11.67 -21.92 1.36
N GLY A 422 12.84 -21.43 1.76
CA GLY A 422 12.98 -20.19 2.50
C GLY A 422 12.54 -18.98 1.68
N LYS A 423 12.92 -18.90 0.39
CA LYS A 423 12.45 -17.84 -0.51
C LYS A 423 10.93 -17.85 -0.67
N ILE A 424 10.35 -19.03 -0.83
CA ILE A 424 8.90 -19.22 -1.00
C ILE A 424 8.10 -18.75 0.22
N SER A 425 8.65 -18.96 1.41
CA SER A 425 8.01 -18.63 2.70
C SER A 425 8.34 -17.22 3.20
N TYR A 426 9.48 -16.65 2.80
CA TYR A 426 9.93 -15.31 3.20
C TYR A 426 8.87 -14.21 3.11
N PRO A 427 8.01 -14.14 2.06
CA PRO A 427 6.96 -13.12 2.00
C PRO A 427 6.12 -13.01 3.28
N SER A 428 5.90 -14.11 3.99
CA SER A 428 5.14 -14.07 5.26
C SER A 428 5.90 -13.35 6.38
N PHE A 429 7.23 -13.38 6.39
CA PHE A 429 8.07 -12.63 7.34
C PHE A 429 8.10 -11.13 7.02
N GLN A 430 8.03 -10.73 5.75
CA GLN A 430 7.85 -9.31 5.36
C GLN A 430 6.43 -8.82 5.66
N ILE A 431 5.42 -9.69 5.55
CA ILE A 431 4.02 -9.32 5.81
C ILE A 431 3.72 -9.21 7.31
N ALA A 432 4.28 -10.09 8.16
CA ALA A 432 3.94 -10.16 9.57
C ALA A 432 4.05 -8.84 10.36
N PRO A 433 5.08 -7.99 10.18
CA PRO A 433 5.19 -6.70 10.86
C PRO A 433 4.08 -5.68 10.53
N CYS A 434 3.23 -5.94 9.52
CA CYS A 434 2.02 -5.15 9.26
C CYS A 434 0.95 -5.31 10.36
N PHE A 435 1.11 -6.30 11.23
CA PHE A 435 0.14 -6.60 12.29
C PHE A 435 0.75 -6.35 13.66
N SER A 436 0.17 -5.40 14.40
CA SER A 436 0.72 -4.90 15.67
C SER A 436 0.89 -5.96 16.76
N GLN A 437 0.18 -7.10 16.66
CA GLN A 437 0.35 -8.26 17.54
C GLN A 437 1.77 -8.86 17.51
N CYS A 438 2.58 -8.54 16.50
CA CYS A 438 3.99 -8.87 16.43
C CYS A 438 4.86 -8.06 17.41
N PHE A 439 4.33 -6.99 18.01
CA PHE A 439 5.03 -6.07 18.90
C PHE A 439 4.32 -5.92 20.26
N PRO A 440 4.01 -7.03 20.97
CA PRO A 440 3.18 -7.03 22.17
C PRO A 440 3.78 -6.25 23.35
N GLN A 441 5.08 -5.93 23.28
CA GLN A 441 5.79 -5.16 24.29
C GLN A 441 5.25 -3.73 24.38
N PHE A 442 4.84 -3.14 23.25
CA PHE A 442 4.49 -1.72 23.17
C PHE A 442 3.25 -1.38 22.31
N LEU A 443 2.68 -2.35 21.58
CA LEU A 443 1.43 -2.15 20.84
C LEU A 443 0.35 -3.15 21.26
N PRO A 444 -0.92 -2.72 21.40
CA PRO A 444 -2.03 -3.64 21.49
C PRO A 444 -2.30 -4.29 20.12
N PRO A 445 -3.01 -5.43 20.07
CA PRO A 445 -3.38 -6.08 18.82
C PRO A 445 -4.29 -5.21 17.95
N ASN A 446 -4.17 -5.37 16.63
CA ASN A 446 -5.01 -4.73 15.62
C ASN A 446 -4.95 -3.18 15.62
N ILE A 447 -3.77 -2.60 15.82
CA ILE A 447 -3.54 -1.18 15.54
C ILE A 447 -3.26 -0.98 14.04
N PRO A 448 -3.83 0.06 13.39
CA PRO A 448 -3.53 0.37 11.99
C PRO A 448 -2.02 0.57 11.73
N CYS A 449 -1.55 0.02 10.61
CA CYS A 449 -0.17 0.10 10.18
C CYS A 449 -0.05 0.93 8.90
N LEU A 450 0.80 1.96 8.90
CA LEU A 450 1.23 2.69 7.69
C LEU A 450 2.57 2.14 7.20
N VAL A 451 2.66 1.80 5.92
CA VAL A 451 3.86 1.21 5.30
C VAL A 451 4.40 2.08 4.16
N PRO A 452 5.33 3.01 4.45
CA PRO A 452 6.05 3.78 3.44
C PRO A 452 7.12 2.92 2.75
N GLN A 453 7.05 2.88 1.42
CA GLN A 453 7.89 1.98 0.63
C GLN A 453 8.13 2.49 -0.79
N GLY A 454 9.12 1.91 -1.48
CA GLY A 454 9.19 2.01 -2.94
C GLY A 454 8.09 1.18 -3.59
N ILE A 455 7.63 1.59 -4.78
CA ILE A 455 6.54 0.89 -5.50
C ILE A 455 6.90 -0.58 -5.86
N ASP A 456 8.18 -0.96 -5.85
CA ASP A 456 8.64 -2.34 -6.04
C ASP A 456 8.22 -3.31 -4.92
N GLN A 457 7.92 -2.79 -3.73
CA GLN A 457 7.54 -3.61 -2.59
C GLN A 457 6.02 -3.89 -2.52
N ASP A 458 5.19 -3.20 -3.33
CA ASP A 458 3.72 -3.36 -3.33
C ASP A 458 3.26 -4.83 -3.45
N PRO A 459 3.91 -5.74 -4.21
CA PRO A 459 3.49 -7.15 -4.26
C PRO A 459 3.39 -7.84 -2.90
N TYR A 460 4.28 -7.52 -1.95
CA TYR A 460 4.18 -8.04 -0.57
C TYR A 460 2.93 -7.52 0.12
N PHE A 461 2.67 -6.22 0.01
CA PHE A 461 1.64 -5.57 0.78
C PHE A 461 0.26 -5.65 0.14
N ARG A 462 0.18 -5.81 -1.18
CA ARG A 462 -1.04 -6.23 -1.88
C ARG A 462 -1.50 -7.58 -1.35
N LEU A 463 -0.59 -8.57 -1.30
CA LEU A 463 -0.89 -9.87 -0.69
C LEU A 463 -1.24 -9.72 0.80
N SER A 464 -0.52 -8.87 1.55
CA SER A 464 -0.82 -8.66 2.98
C SER A 464 -2.24 -8.19 3.25
N ARG A 465 -2.82 -7.35 2.37
CA ARG A 465 -4.17 -6.81 2.52
C ARG A 465 -5.22 -7.90 2.35
N ASP A 466 -5.05 -8.77 1.36
CA ASP A 466 -5.93 -9.93 1.16
C ASP A 466 -5.87 -10.87 2.37
N ILE A 467 -4.67 -11.09 2.92
CA ILE A 467 -4.46 -11.92 4.09
C ILE A 467 -5.01 -11.27 5.37
N ALA A 468 -4.88 -9.96 5.53
CA ALA A 468 -5.38 -9.21 6.70
C ALA A 468 -6.89 -9.42 6.89
N VAL A 469 -7.64 -9.34 5.79
CA VAL A 469 -9.09 -9.56 5.76
C VAL A 469 -9.43 -10.97 6.23
N LYS A 470 -8.71 -11.99 5.75
CA LYS A 470 -8.85 -13.39 6.19
C LYS A 470 -8.45 -13.62 7.65
N MET A 471 -7.65 -12.74 8.23
CA MET A 471 -7.21 -12.76 9.64
C MET A 471 -8.07 -11.89 10.56
N ALA A 472 -9.12 -11.24 10.03
CA ALA A 472 -9.90 -10.23 10.75
C ALA A 472 -9.01 -9.16 11.41
N LEU A 473 -8.02 -8.67 10.67
CA LEU A 473 -7.11 -7.58 11.05
C LEU A 473 -7.24 -6.42 10.06
N HIS A 474 -6.86 -5.22 10.50
CA HIS A 474 -6.80 -4.08 9.59
C HIS A 474 -5.84 -4.35 8.43
N LYS A 475 -6.28 -3.96 7.23
CA LYS A 475 -5.43 -3.92 6.06
C LYS A 475 -4.30 -2.92 6.31
N PRO A 476 -3.04 -3.24 6.03
CA PRO A 476 -1.99 -2.24 6.08
C PRO A 476 -2.26 -1.17 5.02
N VAL A 477 -2.08 0.08 5.47
CA VAL A 477 -2.16 1.29 4.68
C VAL A 477 -0.80 1.47 4.04
N VAL A 478 -0.74 1.68 2.73
CA VAL A 478 0.53 1.81 2.00
C VAL A 478 0.64 3.18 1.37
N VAL A 479 1.86 3.71 1.31
CA VAL A 479 2.21 4.90 0.53
C VAL A 479 3.47 4.61 -0.28
N HIS A 480 3.44 4.88 -1.58
CA HIS A 480 4.50 4.48 -2.51
C HIS A 480 5.31 5.67 -3.00
N SER A 481 6.63 5.51 -2.94
CA SER A 481 7.59 6.39 -3.58
C SER A 481 7.88 5.95 -5.02
N VAL A 482 8.12 6.92 -5.89
CA VAL A 482 8.86 6.71 -7.14
C VAL A 482 10.30 6.28 -6.85
N PHE A 483 10.99 5.72 -7.84
CA PHE A 483 12.42 5.43 -7.71
C PHE A 483 13.27 6.68 -7.89
N MET A 484 14.25 6.86 -7.01
CA MET A 484 15.30 7.85 -7.23
C MET A 484 16.20 7.39 -8.39
N PRO A 485 16.42 8.24 -9.41
CA PRO A 485 17.14 7.81 -10.61
C PRO A 485 18.64 7.63 -10.38
N GLY A 486 19.26 6.77 -11.20
CA GLY A 486 20.72 6.71 -11.29
C GLY A 486 21.28 7.96 -12.00
N LEU A 487 22.58 8.21 -11.85
CA LEU A 487 23.20 9.42 -12.42
C LEU A 487 23.12 9.47 -13.96
N GLN A 488 23.09 8.32 -14.62
CA GLN A 488 23.06 8.18 -16.07
C GLN A 488 21.75 8.66 -16.73
N GLY A 489 20.65 8.81 -16.00
CA GLY A 489 19.39 9.27 -16.57
C GLY A 489 18.15 8.88 -15.77
N VAL A 490 17.06 9.60 -16.01
CA VAL A 490 15.78 9.48 -15.27
C VAL A 490 15.09 8.13 -15.44
N ASN A 491 15.40 7.42 -16.53
CA ASN A 491 14.87 6.10 -16.86
C ASN A 491 15.72 4.98 -16.25
N THR A 492 16.32 5.23 -15.09
CA THR A 492 17.12 4.25 -14.35
C THR A 492 16.76 4.27 -12.87
N LYS A 493 17.04 3.19 -12.14
CA LYS A 493 16.96 3.14 -10.67
C LYS A 493 18.37 3.18 -10.11
N MET A 494 18.60 4.00 -9.08
CA MET A 494 19.86 3.94 -8.33
C MET A 494 19.97 2.54 -7.67
N SER A 495 20.98 1.77 -8.08
CA SER A 495 21.21 0.42 -7.58
C SER A 495 22.71 0.14 -7.45
N SER A 496 23.10 -0.52 -6.37
CA SER A 496 24.47 -0.98 -6.13
C SER A 496 24.80 -2.33 -6.81
N THR A 497 23.82 -3.03 -7.38
CA THR A 497 24.00 -4.37 -7.99
C THR A 497 23.94 -4.31 -9.52
N LYS A 498 24.84 -5.05 -10.18
CA LYS A 498 24.88 -5.20 -11.65
C LYS A 498 23.60 -5.88 -12.15
N LYS A 499 22.94 -5.30 -13.15
CA LYS A 499 22.07 -6.10 -14.04
C LYS A 499 22.94 -6.91 -14.99
N LYS A 500 22.65 -8.20 -15.17
CA LYS A 500 23.19 -8.95 -16.30
C LYS A 500 22.52 -8.38 -17.55
N ASP A 501 23.29 -7.79 -18.45
CA ASP A 501 22.80 -7.44 -19.77
C ASP A 501 22.44 -8.74 -20.52
N GLU A 502 21.16 -9.04 -20.64
CA GLU A 502 20.67 -10.04 -21.59
C GLU A 502 20.70 -9.42 -23.00
N LYS A 503 21.90 -9.36 -23.59
CA LYS A 503 22.05 -9.23 -25.04
C LYS A 503 22.98 -10.34 -25.52
N GLY A 504 22.38 -11.39 -26.08
CA GLY A 504 23.12 -12.43 -26.81
C GLY A 504 22.61 -13.85 -26.57
N LYS A 505 21.38 -14.15 -26.98
CA LYS A 505 20.97 -15.53 -27.29
C LYS A 505 20.04 -15.52 -28.49
N ASP A 506 20.64 -15.37 -29.67
CA ASP A 506 20.10 -15.87 -30.94
C ASP A 506 21.27 -16.27 -31.82
N ALA A 507 21.75 -17.51 -31.64
CA ALA A 507 22.49 -18.29 -32.62
C ALA A 507 22.56 -19.74 -32.11
N ALA A 508 21.44 -20.44 -32.21
CA ALA A 508 21.44 -21.90 -32.14
C ALA A 508 22.03 -22.43 -33.46
N GLY A 509 23.14 -23.17 -33.38
CA GLY A 509 23.80 -23.75 -34.54
C GLY A 509 24.85 -24.80 -34.16
N GLN A 510 24.40 -26.06 -34.13
CA GLN A 510 25.13 -27.30 -34.42
C GLN A 510 26.15 -27.90 -33.41
N ASN A 511 25.75 -29.09 -32.93
CA ASN A 511 26.51 -30.28 -32.54
C ASN A 511 28.02 -30.31 -32.76
N SER A 512 28.78 -30.60 -31.69
CA SER A 512 29.76 -31.71 -31.67
C SER A 512 30.22 -32.06 -30.25
N THR A 513 30.49 -33.35 -30.06
CA THR A 513 30.83 -34.10 -28.85
C THR A 513 32.20 -33.75 -28.23
N PRO A 514 32.48 -34.13 -26.96
CA PRO A 514 33.64 -33.65 -26.21
C PRO A 514 34.89 -34.52 -26.46
N LYS A 515 36.05 -33.89 -26.66
CA LYS A 515 37.37 -34.52 -26.48
C LYS A 515 38.26 -33.58 -25.69
N GLY A 516 38.85 -34.13 -24.62
CA GLY A 516 39.64 -33.39 -23.65
C GLY A 516 41.04 -33.02 -24.12
N THR A 517 41.70 -32.21 -23.31
CA THR A 517 43.07 -32.40 -22.78
C THR A 517 43.42 -31.19 -21.93
N ALA A 518 44.04 -31.46 -20.79
CA ALA A 518 44.60 -30.44 -19.91
C ALA A 518 45.81 -29.80 -20.58
N SER A 519 45.90 -28.48 -20.56
CA SER A 519 47.18 -27.78 -20.61
C SER A 519 47.11 -26.50 -19.78
N ASN A 520 48.01 -26.44 -18.80
CA ASN A 520 48.29 -25.28 -17.97
C ASN A 520 48.77 -24.11 -18.84
N SER A 521 48.04 -23.01 -18.81
CA SER A 521 48.61 -21.69 -19.07
C SER A 521 47.91 -20.66 -18.18
N ALA A 522 48.70 -19.97 -17.35
CA ALA A 522 48.23 -18.91 -16.48
C ALA A 522 47.76 -17.71 -17.32
N PRO A 523 46.55 -17.16 -17.11
CA PRO A 523 46.20 -15.88 -17.69
C PRO A 523 46.69 -14.76 -16.78
N LYS A 524 47.59 -13.95 -17.34
CA LYS A 524 47.95 -12.61 -16.87
C LYS A 524 46.70 -11.82 -16.48
N GLY A 525 46.79 -11.12 -15.35
CA GLY A 525 45.72 -10.28 -14.83
C GLY A 525 45.27 -9.21 -15.82
N THR A 526 44.05 -9.38 -16.33
CA THR A 526 43.24 -8.30 -16.86
C THR A 526 42.48 -7.68 -15.69
N THR A 527 42.85 -6.45 -15.34
CA THR A 527 42.17 -5.64 -14.34
C THR A 527 40.70 -5.42 -14.73
N ASN A 528 39.80 -5.76 -13.82
CA ASN A 528 38.36 -5.55 -13.91
C ASN A 528 38.00 -4.05 -14.06
N ASN A 529 37.95 -3.52 -15.29
CA ASN A 529 37.45 -2.15 -15.55
C ASN A 529 35.92 -2.03 -15.34
N SER A 530 35.16 -3.11 -15.52
CA SER A 530 33.68 -3.09 -15.46
C SER A 530 33.08 -2.99 -14.04
N ALA A 531 33.89 -3.18 -12.99
CA ALA A 531 33.43 -3.00 -11.60
C ALA A 531 33.55 -1.54 -11.12
N LYS A 532 34.50 -0.78 -11.67
CA LYS A 532 34.65 0.66 -11.39
C LYS A 532 33.55 1.49 -12.03
N GLU A 533 33.09 1.13 -13.23
CA GLU A 533 32.08 1.90 -13.97
C GLU A 533 30.68 1.87 -13.32
N HIS A 534 30.27 0.76 -12.69
CA HIS A 534 28.97 0.66 -12.04
C HIS A 534 28.86 1.46 -10.73
N ASN A 535 29.98 1.73 -10.06
CA ASN A 535 29.97 2.57 -8.85
C ASN A 535 29.85 4.07 -9.15
N ASN A 536 30.03 4.44 -10.42
CA ASN A 536 30.01 5.84 -10.87
C ASN A 536 28.59 6.37 -11.14
N SER A 537 27.59 5.49 -11.24
CA SER A 537 26.18 5.85 -11.41
C SER A 537 25.43 6.08 -10.09
N VAL A 538 26.10 5.89 -8.95
CA VAL A 538 25.49 5.85 -7.61
C VAL A 538 26.23 6.78 -6.67
N ILE A 539 25.49 7.58 -5.90
CA ILE A 539 26.02 8.37 -4.79
C ILE A 539 25.88 7.56 -3.49
N PHE A 540 27.00 7.10 -2.94
CA PHE A 540 27.06 6.35 -1.69
C PHE A 540 27.15 7.28 -0.49
N LEU A 541 26.67 6.82 0.66
CA LEU A 541 26.74 7.59 1.91
C LEU A 541 28.17 7.71 2.46
N THR A 542 29.09 6.91 1.95
CA THR A 542 30.52 6.95 2.26
C THR A 542 31.34 7.75 1.24
N ASP A 543 30.72 8.31 0.19
CA ASP A 543 31.44 9.15 -0.77
C ASP A 543 31.98 10.41 -0.08
N THR A 544 33.21 10.76 -0.41
CA THR A 544 33.85 12.03 -0.01
C THR A 544 33.29 13.20 -0.84
N PRO A 545 33.43 14.46 -0.38
CA PRO A 545 33.04 15.64 -1.15
C PRO A 545 33.61 15.65 -2.57
N GLU A 546 34.86 15.22 -2.73
CA GLU A 546 35.52 15.16 -4.03
C GLU A 546 34.95 14.04 -4.92
N GLN A 547 34.57 12.89 -4.36
CA GLN A 547 33.88 11.83 -5.11
C GLN A 547 32.49 12.28 -5.54
N ILE A 548 31.72 12.94 -4.68
CA ILE A 548 30.40 13.51 -5.02
C ILE A 548 30.53 14.50 -6.17
N LYS A 549 31.43 15.48 -6.05
CA LYS A 549 31.71 16.48 -7.09
C LYS A 549 32.08 15.82 -8.42
N ASN A 550 33.00 14.86 -8.41
CA ASN A 550 33.43 14.15 -9.61
C ASN A 550 32.29 13.35 -10.24
N LYS A 551 31.47 12.67 -9.42
CA LYS A 551 30.36 11.86 -9.92
C LYS A 551 29.28 12.71 -10.57
N ILE A 552 28.89 13.81 -9.93
CA ILE A 552 27.89 14.73 -10.48
C ILE A 552 28.40 15.40 -11.76
N ASN A 553 29.63 15.89 -11.77
CA ASN A 553 30.15 16.57 -12.96
C ASN A 553 30.30 15.63 -14.15
N LYS A 554 30.82 14.42 -13.95
CA LYS A 554 31.15 13.48 -15.04
C LYS A 554 30.00 12.58 -15.48
N TYR A 555 29.16 12.12 -14.54
CA TYR A 555 28.19 11.05 -14.82
C TYR A 555 26.73 11.49 -14.71
N ALA A 556 26.41 12.60 -14.03
CA ALA A 556 25.03 13.09 -13.99
C ALA A 556 24.60 13.60 -15.37
N PHE A 557 23.58 12.98 -15.95
CA PHE A 557 23.01 13.37 -17.23
C PHE A 557 22.47 14.80 -17.18
N SER A 558 22.81 15.59 -18.20
CA SER A 558 22.39 16.99 -18.35
C SER A 558 21.20 17.09 -19.28
N GLY A 559 20.17 17.82 -18.87
CA GLY A 559 19.05 18.19 -19.73
C GLY A 559 19.25 19.49 -20.51
N GLY A 560 20.42 20.14 -20.39
CA GLY A 560 20.74 21.38 -21.10
C GLY A 560 21.24 21.19 -22.54
N GLY A 561 21.28 22.27 -23.32
CA GLY A 561 21.89 22.29 -24.67
C GLY A 561 23.35 21.82 -24.70
N ALA A 562 23.79 21.30 -25.85
CA ALA A 562 25.14 20.75 -26.02
C ALA A 562 26.22 21.85 -26.01
N THR A 563 25.85 23.08 -26.41
CA THR A 563 26.69 24.28 -26.29
C THR A 563 26.01 25.34 -25.44
N ILE A 564 26.78 26.35 -25.01
CA ILE A 564 26.23 27.47 -24.21
C ILE A 564 25.20 28.23 -25.04
N GLU A 565 25.48 28.48 -26.32
CA GLU A 565 24.59 29.19 -27.23
C GLU A 565 23.26 28.47 -27.37
N GLU A 566 23.28 27.15 -27.62
CA GLU A 566 22.06 26.35 -27.68
C GLU A 566 21.31 26.36 -26.35
N HIS A 567 22.03 26.30 -25.22
CA HIS A 567 21.41 26.35 -23.90
C HIS A 567 20.75 27.70 -23.62
N ARG A 568 21.38 28.82 -24.00
CA ARG A 568 20.79 30.16 -23.86
C ARG A 568 19.56 30.33 -24.74
N GLU A 569 19.53 29.71 -25.92
CA GLU A 569 18.42 29.82 -26.87
C GLU A 569 17.23 28.90 -26.50
N LYS A 570 17.50 27.62 -26.22
CA LYS A 570 16.46 26.59 -26.02
C LYS A 570 16.15 26.28 -24.57
N GLY A 571 17.02 26.69 -23.65
CA GLY A 571 16.93 26.37 -22.23
C GLY A 571 17.23 24.91 -21.89
N GLY A 572 17.07 24.57 -20.61
CA GLY A 572 17.26 23.23 -20.07
C GLY A 572 15.96 22.46 -19.85
N ASN A 573 15.97 21.17 -20.18
CA ASN A 573 14.86 20.26 -19.91
C ASN A 573 14.92 19.70 -18.48
N LEU A 574 14.04 20.18 -17.61
CA LEU A 574 13.95 19.77 -16.20
C LEU A 574 13.54 18.30 -16.01
N GLU A 575 12.74 17.74 -16.91
CA GLU A 575 12.25 16.36 -16.79
C GLU A 575 13.35 15.34 -17.03
N LYS A 576 14.38 15.71 -17.81
CA LYS A 576 15.51 14.84 -18.14
C LYS A 576 16.75 15.12 -17.30
N ASP A 577 16.90 16.33 -16.75
CA ASP A 577 18.10 16.72 -16.01
C ASP A 577 18.20 16.04 -14.64
N ILE A 578 19.21 15.19 -14.46
CA ILE A 578 19.40 14.45 -13.19
C ILE A 578 19.68 15.38 -12.03
N SER A 579 20.36 16.50 -12.28
CA SER A 579 20.74 17.41 -11.20
C SER A 579 19.51 18.09 -10.62
N TYR A 580 18.63 18.58 -11.50
CA TYR A 580 17.34 19.12 -11.10
C TYR A 580 16.45 18.05 -10.44
N GLN A 581 16.39 16.84 -11.01
CA GLN A 581 15.62 15.75 -10.42
C GLN A 581 16.09 15.44 -9.00
N TYR A 582 17.40 15.39 -8.72
CA TYR A 582 17.90 15.17 -7.36
C TYR A 582 17.54 16.34 -6.43
N LEU A 583 17.62 17.59 -6.90
CA LEU A 583 17.20 18.75 -6.10
C LEU A 583 15.73 18.67 -5.67
N ARG A 584 14.83 18.09 -6.48
CA ARG A 584 13.43 17.83 -6.08
C ARG A 584 13.32 16.95 -4.83
N TYR A 585 14.26 16.02 -4.61
CA TYR A 585 14.30 15.18 -3.41
C TYR A 585 14.98 15.88 -2.22
N LEU A 586 15.99 16.71 -2.47
CA LEU A 586 16.92 17.14 -1.41
C LEU A 586 16.71 18.58 -0.94
N MET A 587 16.22 19.47 -1.80
CA MET A 587 16.04 20.88 -1.47
C MET A 587 14.69 21.09 -0.78
N GLU A 588 14.68 21.46 0.50
CA GLU A 588 13.41 21.65 1.25
C GLU A 588 12.66 22.93 0.88
N ASP A 589 13.38 23.94 0.40
CA ASP A 589 12.85 25.25 -0.01
C ASP A 589 12.17 25.15 -1.40
N ASP A 590 10.85 25.28 -1.42
CA ASP A 590 10.03 25.22 -2.65
C ASP A 590 10.25 26.44 -3.54
N GLU A 591 10.46 27.64 -2.97
CA GLU A 591 10.65 28.88 -3.75
C GLU A 591 12.00 28.86 -4.46
N LYS A 592 13.06 28.48 -3.74
CA LYS A 592 14.40 28.33 -4.32
C LYS A 592 14.43 27.26 -5.42
N LEU A 593 13.77 26.12 -5.20
CA LEU A 593 13.69 25.08 -6.23
C LEU A 593 12.94 25.57 -7.49
N HIS A 594 11.84 26.30 -7.29
CA HIS A 594 11.08 26.89 -8.39
C HIS A 594 11.90 27.92 -9.17
N GLU A 595 12.62 28.82 -8.47
CA GLU A 595 13.50 29.81 -9.09
C GLU A 595 14.60 29.13 -9.93
N ILE A 596 15.26 28.10 -9.39
CA ILE A 596 16.27 27.30 -10.11
C ILE A 596 15.65 26.68 -11.37
N GLY A 597 14.46 26.09 -11.25
CA GLY A 597 13.74 25.48 -12.37
C GLY A 597 13.43 26.48 -13.48
N GLU A 598 12.91 27.66 -13.14
CA GLU A 598 12.58 28.71 -14.12
C GLU A 598 13.81 29.29 -14.80
N LYS A 599 14.89 29.54 -14.04
CA LYS A 599 16.16 30.03 -14.61
C LYS A 599 16.79 29.01 -15.56
N TYR A 600 16.77 27.73 -15.19
CA TYR A 600 17.32 26.67 -16.04
C TYR A 600 16.46 26.46 -17.31
N ARG A 601 15.13 26.47 -17.18
CA ARG A 601 14.22 26.35 -18.33
C ARG A 601 14.35 27.52 -19.32
N ARG A 602 14.66 28.73 -18.84
CA ARG A 602 14.89 29.91 -19.69
C ARG A 602 16.32 30.02 -20.23
N GLY A 603 17.20 29.08 -19.88
CA GLY A 603 18.62 29.13 -20.27
C GLY A 603 19.43 30.19 -19.52
N GLU A 604 18.87 30.83 -18.48
CA GLU A 604 19.55 31.85 -17.66
C GLU A 604 20.59 31.23 -16.72
N MET A 605 20.35 29.98 -16.27
CA MET A 605 21.28 29.18 -15.47
C MET A 605 21.86 28.06 -16.33
N LEU A 606 23.18 27.90 -16.35
CA LEU A 606 23.87 26.84 -17.10
C LEU A 606 23.87 25.51 -16.35
N SER A 607 24.02 24.39 -17.06
CA SER A 607 24.07 23.04 -16.44
C SER A 607 25.18 22.89 -15.41
N GLY A 608 26.32 23.56 -15.62
CA GLY A 608 27.42 23.57 -14.64
C GLY A 608 27.05 24.26 -13.33
N GLU A 609 26.26 25.33 -13.38
CA GLU A 609 25.79 26.06 -12.20
C GLU A 609 24.74 25.25 -11.43
N LEU A 610 23.80 24.61 -12.14
CA LEU A 610 22.83 23.69 -11.55
C LEU A 610 23.52 22.51 -10.84
N LYS A 611 24.52 21.90 -11.49
CA LYS A 611 25.34 20.83 -10.89
C LYS A 611 26.08 21.31 -9.65
N LYS A 612 26.61 22.53 -9.66
CA LYS A 612 27.28 23.11 -8.49
C LYS A 612 26.34 23.22 -7.29
N ILE A 613 25.11 23.71 -7.49
CA ILE A 613 24.09 23.78 -6.43
C ILE A 613 23.81 22.39 -5.86
N LEU A 614 23.62 21.39 -6.73
CA LEU A 614 23.40 20.01 -6.27
C LEU A 614 24.59 19.46 -5.49
N ILE A 615 25.82 19.71 -5.93
CA ILE A 615 27.03 19.25 -5.24
C ILE A 615 27.10 19.83 -3.83
N GLU A 616 26.77 21.12 -3.65
CA GLU A 616 26.73 21.76 -2.34
C GLU A 616 25.69 21.09 -1.42
N VAL A 617 24.46 20.91 -1.90
CA VAL A 617 23.36 20.25 -1.16
C VAL A 617 23.72 18.81 -0.77
N LEU A 618 24.26 18.02 -1.72
CA LEU A 618 24.65 16.63 -1.47
C LEU A 618 25.82 16.52 -0.49
N THR A 619 26.81 17.40 -0.63
CA THR A 619 28.00 17.40 0.22
C THR A 619 27.59 17.69 1.66
N GLU A 620 26.77 18.73 1.88
CA GLU A 620 26.25 19.05 3.21
C GLU A 620 25.45 17.90 3.82
N LEU A 621 24.53 17.31 3.04
CA LEU A 621 23.71 16.18 3.50
C LEU A 621 24.55 14.98 3.90
N ILE A 622 25.49 14.57 3.05
CA ILE A 622 26.32 13.38 3.27
C ILE A 622 27.30 13.62 4.42
N GLN A 623 27.90 14.81 4.54
CA GLN A 623 28.76 15.14 5.66
C GLN A 623 28.01 15.14 6.99
N LYS A 624 26.80 15.72 7.06
CA LYS A 624 25.95 15.66 8.27
C LYS A 624 25.58 14.21 8.62
N HIS A 625 25.25 13.39 7.62
CA HIS A 625 25.00 11.96 7.81
C HIS A 625 26.22 11.25 8.38
N GLN A 626 27.40 11.43 7.78
CA GLN A 626 28.66 10.83 8.22
C GLN A 626 29.03 11.24 9.64
N GLN A 627 28.86 12.53 9.99
CA GLN A 627 29.09 13.04 11.35
C GLN A 627 28.17 12.36 12.37
N ARG A 628 26.84 12.30 12.10
CA ARG A 628 25.89 11.62 12.99
C ARG A 628 26.23 10.13 13.11
N ARG A 629 26.54 9.47 12.00
CA ARG A 629 26.91 8.05 11.95
C ARG A 629 28.18 7.76 12.77
N GLN A 630 29.18 8.63 12.69
CA GLN A 630 30.44 8.49 13.41
C GLN A 630 30.28 8.74 14.92
N ALA A 631 29.32 9.59 15.31
CA ALA A 631 29.03 9.88 16.71
C ALA A 631 28.27 8.76 17.44
N LEU A 632 27.69 7.79 16.72
CA LEU A 632 26.90 6.71 17.32
C LEU A 632 27.75 5.82 18.23
N THR A 633 27.29 5.69 19.46
CA THR A 633 27.81 4.73 20.43
C THR A 633 27.08 3.39 20.34
N GLU A 634 27.74 2.31 20.80
CA GLU A 634 27.09 0.99 20.87
C GLU A 634 25.86 1.00 21.78
N ALA A 635 25.85 1.83 22.82
CA ALA A 635 24.69 1.99 23.72
C ALA A 635 23.50 2.63 23.01
N GLU A 636 23.72 3.68 22.21
CA GLU A 636 22.66 4.30 21.40
C GLU A 636 22.14 3.32 20.36
N ILE A 637 23.02 2.59 19.66
CA ILE A 637 22.61 1.57 18.69
C ILE A 637 21.78 0.48 19.37
N ALA A 638 22.24 -0.05 20.51
CA ALA A 638 21.52 -1.06 21.28
C ALA A 638 20.15 -0.55 21.74
N TYR A 639 20.05 0.74 22.10
CA TYR A 639 18.78 1.35 22.50
C TYR A 639 17.73 1.25 21.39
N PHE A 640 18.09 1.37 20.10
CA PHE A 640 17.14 1.18 19.00
C PHE A 640 16.56 -0.24 18.91
N PHE A 641 17.23 -1.25 19.47
CA PHE A 641 16.75 -2.65 19.54
C PHE A 641 15.99 -2.97 20.83
N ASP A 642 15.84 -2.02 21.76
CA ASP A 642 15.03 -2.22 22.96
C ASP A 642 13.53 -2.02 22.64
N ALA A 643 12.72 -3.04 22.89
CA ALA A 643 11.27 -3.00 22.71
C ALA A 643 10.53 -2.44 23.96
N HIS A 644 11.21 -2.25 25.08
CA HIS A 644 10.61 -1.85 26.37
C HIS A 644 10.80 -0.37 26.70
N LYS A 645 11.13 0.44 25.69
CA LYS A 645 11.37 1.88 25.87
C LYS A 645 10.16 2.61 26.43
N PRO A 646 10.35 3.61 27.32
CA PRO A 646 9.26 4.42 27.85
C PRO A 646 8.45 5.12 26.75
N GLY A 647 9.11 5.66 25.71
CA GLY A 647 8.43 6.30 24.58
C GLY A 647 7.48 5.35 23.83
N LEU A 648 7.95 4.16 23.47
CA LEU A 648 7.12 3.13 22.80
C LEU A 648 5.99 2.63 23.70
N SER A 649 6.26 2.41 24.98
CA SER A 649 5.29 1.83 25.93
C SER A 649 4.03 2.69 26.12
N LYS A 650 4.08 3.98 25.78
CA LYS A 650 2.91 4.89 25.81
C LYS A 650 1.76 4.42 24.92
N PHE A 651 2.05 3.66 23.86
CA PHE A 651 1.06 3.19 22.90
C PHE A 651 0.44 1.85 23.28
N ARG A 652 0.90 1.21 24.36
CA ARG A 652 0.42 -0.12 24.77
C ARG A 652 -1.04 -0.12 25.25
N GLY A 653 -1.52 1.00 25.77
CA GLY A 653 -2.90 1.18 26.24
C GLY A 653 -3.75 2.09 25.36
N ALA A 654 -3.28 2.43 24.16
CA ALA A 654 -3.95 3.31 23.21
C ALA A 654 -5.10 2.64 22.46
#